data_AF-A0A354TFU8-F1
#
_entry.id   AF-A0A354TFU8-F1
#
_cell.length_a   1.000
_cell.length_b   1.000
_cell.length_c   1.000
_cell.angle_alpha   90.00
_cell.angle_beta   90.00
_cell.angle_gamma   90.00
#
_symmetry.space_group_name_H-M   'P 1'
#
loop_
_entity.id
_entity.type
_entity.pdbx_description
1 polymer ?
#
loop_
_entity_poly.entity_id
_entity_poly.type
_entity_poly.pdbx_seq_one_letter_code
_entity_poly.pdbx_strand_id
1 'polypeptide(L)'
;MAAWQTLCVMGLMQSLLKSWKRRFASYSAHTSNHRVSAAAPVSFDPSDQPLRPGVTLLQGAARFVVHSRHAEAVELCLYDPANPARETARARMRRGEFDLWQATVRGVKPGALYGYRAQGPWLPQHAMRFNAKKLLLDPYARAIHGVPDAAPHMHTTPDPQHEPGCIDNGAKALKGVVIDESFDWAGDQPPRVPWRDTVICELHVKGFTQTHPKVPAALRGTYAGLAHPAAIAYLRDLGITSVQLLPVHQHLDDQFLLDKKLTNYWGYNTIGFFAPHNAYAYASDPQEQVREFKAMVKALHAAGIEVILDVVYNHTAEGNEHGPTLMFRGLDDHSYYRHQFSEDGASYLNMTGCGNAVDSASLPVLRLILDSLRYWVTEMHVDGFRFDLAVTVARNETHAFHARSQFICAVAQDPVLSQVKLIAEAWDISCMDSYQVGQFPEPWRELNGKYRDTVRSWWRGDRGHTAEFAKRFCGSQDIYGWNQQRPPLASVNFLTSHDGFTLLDLVSYEHKHNEANGEDNRDGDNTNHSSNGGFEGPTVDPLILDMRVKLRRGMIATLMCSLGVPFLTAGDERGRTQRGNNNAYCQDSDISWLDWVNGDEEMLDFTRRMIAFRRSHGVFRRRAYFDGQTNPATGLRDVTWLEDDGSLLCHEEWHNHSRCCFGALFDADETGSSPLLLIFNNSKAAQPFLLPGNEDTRWTLVFDTGLSPSFPAATPRQYAGAESHHLLGRSVACLKLTAGHCGEIVPKAC
;
A
#
# COMPACT_ATOMS: atom_id res chain seq x y z
N MET A 1 56.38 -22.64 -27.42
CA MET A 1 55.30 -23.53 -26.91
C MET A 1 53.92 -22.87 -26.83
N ALA A 2 53.71 -21.65 -27.36
CA ALA A 2 52.39 -20.98 -27.38
C ALA A 2 51.65 -21.01 -28.74
N ALA A 3 52.22 -21.66 -29.78
CA ALA A 3 51.61 -21.73 -31.12
C ALA A 3 50.87 -23.07 -31.39
N TRP A 4 51.01 -24.07 -30.51
CA TRP A 4 50.44 -25.41 -30.72
C TRP A 4 49.09 -25.63 -30.00
N GLN A 5 48.74 -24.84 -28.98
CA GLN A 5 47.45 -24.98 -28.30
C GLN A 5 46.28 -24.29 -29.03
N THR A 6 46.54 -23.28 -29.86
CA THR A 6 45.50 -22.54 -30.58
C THR A 6 44.94 -23.30 -31.79
N LEU A 7 45.74 -24.18 -32.40
CA LEU A 7 45.33 -24.98 -33.57
C LEU A 7 44.43 -26.18 -33.22
N CYS A 8 44.57 -26.78 -32.02
CA CYS A 8 43.72 -27.89 -31.60
C CYS A 8 42.28 -27.45 -31.24
N VAL A 9 42.09 -26.24 -30.72
CA VAL A 9 40.75 -25.75 -30.30
C VAL A 9 39.90 -25.32 -31.51
N MET A 10 40.52 -24.75 -32.55
CA MET A 10 39.80 -24.38 -33.79
C MET A 10 39.35 -25.60 -34.62
N GLY A 11 40.13 -26.69 -34.61
CA GLY A 11 39.77 -27.93 -35.33
C GLY A 11 38.54 -28.65 -34.76
N LEU A 12 38.36 -28.60 -33.43
CA LEU A 12 37.23 -29.23 -32.74
C LEU A 12 35.91 -28.44 -32.92
N MET A 13 35.95 -27.10 -32.97
CA MET A 13 34.74 -26.30 -33.24
C MET A 13 34.23 -26.44 -34.68
N GLN A 14 35.11 -26.60 -35.67
CA GLN A 14 34.69 -26.77 -37.07
C GLN A 14 34.06 -28.13 -37.37
N SER A 15 34.43 -29.20 -36.64
CA SER A 15 33.81 -30.53 -36.82
C SER A 15 32.40 -30.60 -36.20
N LEU A 16 32.19 -29.92 -35.06
CA LEU A 16 30.88 -29.80 -34.40
C LEU A 16 29.88 -28.96 -35.23
N LEU A 17 30.33 -27.86 -35.86
CA LEU A 17 29.50 -27.04 -36.75
C LEU A 17 29.10 -27.75 -38.06
N LYS A 18 29.96 -28.65 -38.59
CA LYS A 18 29.62 -29.48 -39.77
C LYS A 18 28.65 -30.62 -39.44
N SER A 19 28.69 -31.15 -38.21
CA SER A 19 27.73 -32.15 -37.72
C SER A 19 26.32 -31.57 -37.56
N TRP A 20 26.21 -30.33 -37.06
CA TRP A 20 24.94 -29.63 -36.88
C TRP A 20 24.26 -29.22 -38.20
N LYS A 21 25.02 -28.75 -39.20
CA LYS A 21 24.46 -28.39 -40.52
C LYS A 21 23.94 -29.59 -41.32
N ARG A 22 24.44 -30.82 -41.08
CA ARG A 22 23.94 -32.04 -41.75
C ARG A 22 22.64 -32.57 -41.13
N ARG A 23 22.31 -32.25 -39.87
CA ARG A 23 21.06 -32.68 -39.21
C ARG A 23 19.86 -31.79 -39.51
N PHE A 24 20.05 -30.55 -39.96
CA PHE A 24 18.95 -29.65 -40.32
C PHE A 24 18.55 -29.67 -41.81
N ALA A 25 19.36 -30.30 -42.67
CA ALA A 25 19.08 -30.37 -44.11
C ALA A 25 18.21 -31.57 -44.55
N SER A 26 17.80 -32.45 -43.62
CA SER A 26 16.99 -33.64 -43.93
C SER A 26 15.50 -33.53 -43.58
N TYR A 27 15.00 -32.32 -43.26
CA TYR A 27 13.58 -32.08 -42.93
C TYR A 27 12.83 -31.18 -43.92
N SER A 28 13.38 -30.96 -45.12
CA SER A 28 12.69 -30.21 -46.18
C SER A 28 12.87 -30.87 -47.53
N ALA A 29 12.07 -31.91 -47.76
CA ALA A 29 11.60 -32.35 -49.07
C ALA A 29 10.76 -33.59 -48.84
N HIS A 30 9.44 -33.46 -48.83
CA HIS A 30 8.46 -34.49 -49.23
C HIS A 30 7.11 -33.76 -49.36
N THR A 31 6.93 -33.04 -50.47
CA THR A 31 5.62 -32.59 -50.94
C THR A 31 4.99 -33.72 -51.76
N SER A 32 3.98 -34.38 -51.21
CA SER A 32 3.07 -35.22 -51.99
C SER A 32 1.63 -34.82 -51.73
N ASN A 33 0.92 -34.62 -52.85
CA ASN A 33 -0.50 -34.31 -52.92
C ASN A 33 -1.34 -35.39 -52.22
N HIS A 34 -2.00 -35.03 -51.11
CA HIS A 34 -3.18 -35.76 -50.64
C HIS A 34 -4.34 -34.80 -50.39
N ARG A 35 -5.46 -35.13 -51.03
CA ARG A 35 -6.78 -34.49 -50.92
C ARG A 35 -7.15 -34.29 -49.45
N VAL A 36 -7.53 -33.07 -49.10
CA VAL A 36 -8.12 -32.72 -47.80
C VAL A 36 -9.48 -33.43 -47.68
N SER A 37 -9.54 -34.53 -46.93
CA SER A 37 -10.79 -34.99 -46.33
C SER A 37 -11.01 -34.16 -45.07
N ALA A 38 -12.24 -33.65 -44.88
CA ALA A 38 -12.64 -32.92 -43.69
C ALA A 38 -12.23 -33.68 -42.42
N ALA A 39 -11.23 -33.16 -41.71
CA ALA A 39 -10.83 -33.67 -40.41
C ALA A 39 -11.98 -33.39 -39.42
N ALA A 40 -12.38 -34.43 -38.70
CA ALA A 40 -13.26 -34.31 -37.54
C ALA A 40 -12.74 -33.23 -36.58
N PRO A 41 -13.62 -32.53 -35.83
CA PRO A 41 -13.18 -31.54 -34.86
C PRO A 41 -12.23 -32.23 -33.88
N VAL A 42 -11.01 -31.69 -33.75
CA VAL A 42 -10.04 -32.11 -32.74
C VAL A 42 -10.69 -31.86 -31.39
N SER A 43 -11.22 -32.91 -30.76
CA SER A 43 -11.64 -32.85 -29.37
C SER A 43 -10.38 -32.83 -28.52
N PHE A 44 -10.05 -31.68 -27.95
CA PHE A 44 -9.02 -31.61 -26.92
C PHE A 44 -9.48 -32.44 -25.71
N ASP A 45 -8.71 -33.46 -25.34
CA ASP A 45 -8.87 -34.08 -24.03
C ASP A 45 -8.57 -33.01 -22.98
N PRO A 46 -9.48 -32.72 -22.02
CA PRO A 46 -9.21 -31.77 -20.93
C PRO A 46 -7.95 -32.08 -20.11
N SER A 47 -7.35 -33.27 -20.27
CA SER A 47 -6.13 -33.69 -19.57
C SER A 47 -4.84 -32.96 -19.97
N ASP A 48 -4.78 -32.37 -21.16
CA ASP A 48 -3.53 -31.78 -21.71
C ASP A 48 -3.39 -30.27 -21.48
N GLN A 49 -4.33 -29.66 -20.76
CA GLN A 49 -4.20 -28.25 -20.37
C GLN A 49 -3.23 -28.09 -19.19
N PRO A 50 -2.35 -27.08 -19.20
CA PRO A 50 -1.45 -26.82 -18.08
C PRO A 50 -2.23 -26.60 -16.79
N LEU A 51 -1.83 -27.30 -15.73
CA LEU A 51 -2.49 -27.24 -14.42
C LEU A 51 -2.32 -25.85 -13.80
N ARG A 52 -3.46 -25.21 -13.53
CA ARG A 52 -3.56 -23.95 -12.81
C ARG A 52 -4.03 -24.24 -11.38
N PRO A 53 -3.31 -23.80 -10.34
CA PRO A 53 -3.79 -23.87 -8.96
C PRO A 53 -5.15 -23.18 -8.77
N GLY A 54 -5.87 -23.60 -7.73
CA GLY A 54 -7.24 -23.16 -7.44
C GLY A 54 -8.30 -23.97 -8.17
N VAL A 55 -9.46 -23.34 -8.36
CA VAL A 55 -10.63 -23.98 -9.00
C VAL A 55 -10.78 -23.48 -10.43
N THR A 56 -10.94 -24.40 -11.37
CA THR A 56 -11.29 -24.11 -12.77
C THR A 56 -12.64 -24.76 -13.09
N LEU A 57 -13.63 -23.96 -13.48
CA LEU A 57 -14.91 -24.46 -13.97
C LEU A 57 -14.74 -25.05 -15.38
N LEU A 58 -15.24 -26.27 -15.56
CA LEU A 58 -15.27 -27.00 -16.83
C LEU A 58 -16.73 -27.25 -17.22
N GLN A 59 -16.97 -27.70 -18.46
CA GLN A 59 -18.32 -28.06 -18.89
C GLN A 59 -18.88 -29.22 -18.04
N GLY A 60 -19.79 -28.90 -17.12
CA GLY A 60 -20.44 -29.89 -16.24
C GLY A 60 -19.56 -30.46 -15.11
N ALA A 61 -18.39 -29.87 -14.86
CA ALA A 61 -17.48 -30.30 -13.80
C ALA A 61 -16.65 -29.12 -13.25
N ALA A 62 -15.98 -29.31 -12.12
CA ALA A 62 -14.96 -28.38 -11.63
C ALA A 62 -13.66 -29.15 -11.38
N ARG A 63 -12.53 -28.54 -11.74
CA ARG A 63 -11.18 -29.04 -11.44
C ARG A 63 -10.60 -28.24 -10.29
N PHE A 64 -10.09 -28.94 -9.29
CA PHE A 64 -9.46 -28.41 -8.09
C PHE A 64 -7.98 -28.76 -8.13
N VAL A 65 -7.10 -27.79 -7.87
CA VAL A 65 -5.65 -27.96 -7.91
C VAL A 65 -4.99 -27.25 -6.74
N VAL A 66 -4.16 -27.93 -5.96
CA VAL A 66 -3.43 -27.33 -4.82
C VAL A 66 -1.99 -27.84 -4.75
N HIS A 67 -1.06 -26.98 -4.36
CA HIS A 67 0.35 -27.34 -4.16
C HIS A 67 0.58 -27.92 -2.77
N SER A 68 1.24 -29.08 -2.71
CA SER A 68 1.86 -29.63 -1.49
C SER A 68 2.94 -30.65 -1.87
N ARG A 69 4.18 -30.33 -1.55
CA ARG A 69 5.37 -31.16 -1.82
C ARG A 69 5.51 -32.30 -0.81
N HIS A 70 5.24 -32.01 0.46
CA HIS A 70 5.49 -32.95 1.55
C HIS A 70 4.26 -33.76 1.98
N ALA A 71 3.07 -33.50 1.41
CA ALA A 71 1.92 -34.37 1.65
C ALA A 71 2.11 -35.76 1.02
N GLU A 72 1.62 -36.77 1.74
CA GLU A 72 1.51 -38.17 1.28
C GLU A 72 0.16 -38.43 0.60
N ALA A 73 -0.89 -37.73 1.01
CA ALA A 73 -2.19 -37.73 0.36
C ALA A 73 -2.91 -36.39 0.57
N VAL A 74 -3.70 -35.97 -0.43
CA VAL A 74 -4.61 -34.83 -0.32
C VAL A 74 -6.01 -35.26 -0.72
N GLU A 75 -7.00 -34.87 0.07
CA GLU A 75 -8.42 -35.11 -0.18
C GLU A 75 -9.16 -33.78 -0.37
N LEU A 76 -9.93 -33.66 -1.45
CA LEU A 76 -10.92 -32.60 -1.64
C LEU A 76 -12.18 -32.94 -0.86
N CYS A 77 -12.67 -32.02 -0.04
CA CYS A 77 -13.91 -32.16 0.73
C CYS A 77 -14.93 -31.13 0.21
N LEU A 78 -16.14 -31.59 -0.13
CA LEU A 78 -17.26 -30.75 -0.57
C LEU A 78 -18.31 -30.64 0.53
N TYR A 79 -18.90 -29.47 0.69
CA TYR A 79 -19.89 -29.16 1.73
C TYR A 79 -21.19 -28.66 1.14
N ASP A 80 -22.29 -28.88 1.87
CA ASP A 80 -23.62 -28.40 1.51
C ASP A 80 -23.69 -26.88 1.71
N PRO A 81 -23.94 -26.06 0.67
CA PRO A 81 -24.10 -24.62 0.84
C PRO A 81 -25.29 -24.23 1.73
N ALA A 82 -26.34 -25.07 1.79
CA ALA A 82 -27.51 -24.84 2.64
C ALA A 82 -27.27 -25.27 4.10
N ASN A 83 -26.28 -26.14 4.33
CA ASN A 83 -25.82 -26.51 5.67
C ASN A 83 -24.29 -26.64 5.67
N PRO A 84 -23.56 -25.51 5.81
CA PRO A 84 -22.09 -25.49 5.69
C PRO A 84 -21.34 -26.38 6.68
N ALA A 85 -22.02 -26.91 7.72
CA ALA A 85 -21.41 -27.86 8.65
C ALA A 85 -21.38 -29.30 8.11
N ARG A 86 -22.18 -29.61 7.08
CA ARG A 86 -22.34 -30.97 6.54
C ARG A 86 -21.43 -31.20 5.33
N GLU A 87 -20.45 -32.09 5.51
CA GLU A 87 -19.67 -32.66 4.40
C GLU A 87 -20.60 -33.54 3.54
N THR A 88 -20.57 -33.33 2.22
CA THR A 88 -21.44 -34.04 1.25
C THR A 88 -20.67 -35.06 0.42
N ALA A 89 -19.39 -34.81 0.15
CA ALA A 89 -18.55 -35.71 -0.61
C ALA A 89 -17.07 -35.48 -0.31
N ARG A 90 -16.28 -36.52 -0.56
CA ARG A 90 -14.82 -36.47 -0.49
C ARG A 90 -14.20 -37.16 -1.69
N ALA A 91 -13.14 -36.58 -2.26
CA ALA A 91 -12.43 -37.13 -3.40
C ALA A 91 -10.91 -37.11 -3.18
N ARG A 92 -10.26 -38.27 -3.34
CA ARG A 92 -8.79 -38.36 -3.30
C ARG A 92 -8.20 -37.64 -4.50
N MET A 93 -7.24 -36.76 -4.26
CA MET A 93 -6.54 -36.03 -5.31
C MET A 93 -5.32 -36.82 -5.81
N ARG A 94 -4.96 -36.63 -7.08
CA ARG A 94 -3.77 -37.23 -7.71
C ARG A 94 -2.66 -36.21 -7.77
N ARG A 95 -1.47 -36.54 -7.24
CA ARG A 95 -0.25 -35.73 -7.39
C ARG A 95 0.23 -35.78 -8.83
N GLY A 96 0.52 -34.62 -9.41
CA GLY A 96 1.09 -34.44 -10.74
C GLY A 96 2.46 -33.76 -10.69
N GLU A 97 2.87 -33.15 -11.80
CA GLU A 97 4.08 -32.35 -11.90
C GLU A 97 4.02 -31.12 -10.97
N PHE A 98 5.20 -30.60 -10.60
CA PHE A 98 5.35 -29.44 -9.71
C PHE A 98 4.64 -29.59 -8.37
N ASP A 99 4.47 -30.82 -7.90
CA ASP A 99 3.80 -31.13 -6.63
C ASP A 99 2.36 -30.60 -6.53
N LEU A 100 1.70 -30.51 -7.70
CA LEU A 100 0.31 -30.10 -7.83
C LEU A 100 -0.61 -31.32 -7.69
N TRP A 101 -1.45 -31.30 -6.65
CA TRP A 101 -2.51 -32.27 -6.43
C TRP A 101 -3.76 -31.82 -7.17
N GLN A 102 -4.41 -32.73 -7.89
CA GLN A 102 -5.62 -32.41 -8.65
C GLN A 102 -6.76 -33.40 -8.47
N ALA A 103 -8.00 -32.92 -8.53
CA ALA A 103 -9.21 -33.71 -8.69
C ALA A 103 -10.19 -32.98 -9.63
N THR A 104 -10.92 -33.73 -10.46
CA THR A 104 -12.01 -33.19 -11.29
C THR A 104 -13.32 -33.84 -10.88
N VAL A 105 -14.28 -33.04 -10.43
CA VAL A 105 -15.57 -33.51 -9.89
C VAL A 105 -16.71 -33.03 -10.76
N ARG A 106 -17.57 -33.95 -11.20
CA ARG A 106 -18.76 -33.64 -12.02
C ARG A 106 -19.87 -33.04 -11.17
N GLY A 107 -20.67 -32.16 -11.78
CA GLY A 107 -21.88 -31.60 -11.16
C GLY A 107 -21.64 -30.48 -10.14
N VAL A 108 -20.38 -30.10 -9.88
CA VAL A 108 -20.04 -28.92 -9.07
C VAL A 108 -20.46 -27.66 -9.81
N LYS A 109 -21.12 -26.74 -9.11
CA LYS A 109 -21.61 -25.46 -9.63
C LYS A 109 -21.06 -24.30 -8.78
N PRO A 110 -21.08 -23.06 -9.30
CA PRO A 110 -20.89 -21.86 -8.48
C PRO A 110 -21.76 -21.88 -7.21
N GLY A 111 -21.21 -21.38 -6.10
CA GLY A 111 -21.77 -21.45 -4.75
C GLY A 111 -21.40 -22.71 -3.97
N ALA A 112 -20.81 -23.73 -4.60
CA ALA A 112 -20.35 -24.92 -3.89
C ALA A 112 -19.23 -24.58 -2.89
N LEU A 113 -19.33 -25.14 -1.68
CA LEU A 113 -18.36 -24.96 -0.61
C LEU A 113 -17.35 -26.12 -0.61
N TYR A 114 -16.08 -25.82 -0.41
CA TYR A 114 -15.03 -26.83 -0.42
C TYR A 114 -13.85 -26.48 0.50
N GLY A 115 -13.00 -27.49 0.75
CA GLY A 115 -11.70 -27.36 1.38
C GLY A 115 -10.85 -28.61 1.15
N TYR A 116 -9.64 -28.63 1.68
CA TYR A 116 -8.71 -29.75 1.53
C TYR A 116 -8.38 -30.40 2.88
N ARG A 117 -8.04 -31.69 2.86
CA ARG A 117 -7.37 -32.37 3.97
C ARG A 117 -6.06 -32.95 3.47
N ALA A 118 -4.96 -32.60 4.12
CA ALA A 118 -3.64 -33.11 3.78
C ALA A 118 -3.16 -34.10 4.84
N GLN A 119 -2.69 -35.26 4.39
CA GLN A 119 -2.03 -36.28 5.20
C GLN A 119 -0.53 -36.25 4.93
N GLY A 120 0.27 -36.48 5.95
CA GLY A 120 1.72 -36.51 5.86
C GLY A 120 2.35 -36.63 7.25
N PRO A 121 3.69 -36.52 7.33
CA PRO A 121 4.41 -36.64 8.59
C PRO A 121 4.08 -35.51 9.56
N TRP A 122 3.91 -35.87 10.83
CA TRP A 122 3.91 -34.93 11.95
C TRP A 122 5.32 -34.91 12.57
N LEU A 123 6.19 -34.06 12.05
CA LEU A 123 7.55 -33.81 12.52
C LEU A 123 7.76 -32.29 12.69
N PRO A 124 7.22 -31.66 13.75
CA PRO A 124 7.32 -30.22 13.97
C PRO A 124 8.76 -29.68 13.95
N GLN A 125 9.72 -30.47 14.42
CA GLN A 125 11.16 -30.14 14.40
C GLN A 125 11.76 -30.02 12.99
N HIS A 126 11.03 -30.47 11.96
CA HIS A 126 11.37 -30.33 10.55
C HIS A 126 10.35 -29.50 9.77
N ALA A 127 9.53 -28.68 10.46
CA ALA A 127 8.45 -27.90 9.84
C ALA A 127 7.46 -28.78 9.04
N MET A 128 7.18 -29.99 9.52
CA MET A 128 6.16 -30.88 8.93
C MET A 128 5.01 -31.03 9.92
N ARG A 129 3.90 -30.35 9.67
CA ARG A 129 2.76 -30.22 10.61
C ARG A 129 1.45 -30.72 10.00
N PHE A 130 1.49 -31.85 9.29
CA PHE A 130 0.32 -32.40 8.62
C PHE A 130 -0.69 -32.98 9.61
N ASN A 131 -1.95 -32.60 9.47
CA ASN A 131 -3.05 -33.18 10.22
C ASN A 131 -4.34 -33.21 9.39
N ALA A 132 -4.71 -34.39 8.91
CA ALA A 132 -5.89 -34.56 8.06
C ALA A 132 -7.23 -34.39 8.78
N LYS A 133 -7.26 -34.29 10.12
CA LYS A 133 -8.45 -33.88 10.86
C LYS A 133 -8.75 -32.39 10.69
N LYS A 134 -7.80 -31.60 10.20
CA LYS A 134 -8.01 -30.20 9.88
C LYS A 134 -8.39 -30.07 8.41
N LEU A 135 -9.58 -29.55 8.16
CA LEU A 135 -10.00 -28.97 6.89
C LEU A 135 -9.24 -27.66 6.71
N LEU A 136 -8.61 -27.54 5.56
CA LEU A 136 -7.72 -26.47 5.16
C LEU A 136 -8.35 -25.68 4.01
N LEU A 137 -8.14 -24.37 4.04
CA LEU A 137 -8.55 -23.47 2.98
C LEU A 137 -7.68 -23.67 1.74
N ASP A 138 -8.25 -23.42 0.56
CA ASP A 138 -7.49 -23.30 -0.68
C ASP A 138 -6.75 -21.95 -0.70
N PRO A 139 -5.41 -21.92 -0.84
CA PRO A 139 -4.65 -20.68 -1.02
C PRO A 139 -5.11 -19.81 -2.20
N TYR A 140 -5.75 -20.42 -3.20
CA TYR A 140 -6.29 -19.76 -4.39
C TYR A 140 -7.82 -19.54 -4.32
N ALA A 141 -8.45 -19.70 -3.14
CA ALA A 141 -9.86 -19.40 -2.96
C ALA A 141 -10.15 -17.92 -3.26
N ARG A 142 -11.02 -17.67 -4.24
CA ARG A 142 -11.44 -16.31 -4.65
C ARG A 142 -12.59 -15.74 -3.83
N ALA A 143 -13.29 -16.60 -3.09
CA ALA A 143 -14.25 -16.21 -2.08
C ALA A 143 -14.22 -17.22 -0.93
N ILE A 144 -14.52 -16.75 0.28
CA ILE A 144 -14.37 -17.51 1.52
C ILE A 144 -15.64 -17.38 2.34
N HIS A 145 -16.23 -18.53 2.67
CA HIS A 145 -17.39 -18.63 3.53
C HIS A 145 -16.97 -19.01 4.96
N GLY A 146 -17.61 -18.37 5.92
CA GLY A 146 -17.49 -18.64 7.35
C GLY A 146 -16.83 -17.52 8.13
N VAL A 147 -16.92 -17.65 9.45
CA VAL A 147 -16.21 -16.81 10.41
C VAL A 147 -15.31 -17.77 11.18
N PRO A 148 -13.99 -17.54 11.25
CA PRO A 148 -13.12 -18.41 12.03
C PRO A 148 -13.45 -18.26 13.52
N ASP A 149 -13.28 -19.33 14.29
CA ASP A 149 -13.02 -19.25 15.73
C ASP A 149 -11.60 -19.78 15.97
N ALA A 150 -10.86 -19.36 17.01
CA ALA A 150 -9.62 -20.03 17.40
C ALA A 150 -9.88 -21.05 18.52
N ALA A 151 -11.03 -21.73 18.43
CA ALA A 151 -11.37 -22.74 19.40
C ALA A 151 -10.41 -23.94 19.24
N PRO A 152 -10.25 -24.80 20.28
CA PRO A 152 -9.26 -25.86 20.29
C PRO A 152 -9.25 -26.79 19.06
N HIS A 153 -10.39 -26.92 18.39
CA HIS A 153 -10.52 -27.72 17.18
C HIS A 153 -9.79 -27.14 15.95
N MET A 154 -9.46 -25.85 15.92
CA MET A 154 -8.63 -25.23 14.86
C MET A 154 -7.13 -25.41 15.09
N HIS A 155 -6.71 -25.81 16.29
CA HIS A 155 -5.30 -25.99 16.63
C HIS A 155 -4.86 -27.45 16.46
N THR A 156 -3.57 -27.61 16.20
CA THR A 156 -2.87 -28.90 16.19
C THR A 156 -1.94 -29.04 17.39
N THR A 157 -2.09 -28.20 18.42
CA THR A 157 -1.30 -28.28 19.64
C THR A 157 -1.62 -29.57 20.41
N PRO A 158 -0.65 -30.13 21.17
CA PRO A 158 -0.89 -31.26 22.04
C PRO A 158 -1.88 -30.86 23.14
N ASP A 159 -3.04 -31.50 23.17
CA ASP A 159 -3.91 -31.47 24.34
C ASP A 159 -3.37 -32.52 25.34
N PRO A 160 -3.13 -32.19 26.61
CA PRO A 160 -2.73 -33.18 27.61
C PRO A 160 -3.70 -34.38 27.70
N GLN A 161 -4.96 -34.21 27.26
CA GLN A 161 -6.01 -35.23 27.29
C GLN A 161 -6.22 -35.95 25.94
N HIS A 162 -5.64 -35.46 24.84
CA HIS A 162 -5.85 -36.03 23.51
C HIS A 162 -4.59 -35.96 22.63
N GLU A 163 -4.41 -36.94 21.73
CA GLU A 163 -3.37 -36.84 20.71
C GLU A 163 -3.49 -35.51 19.92
N PRO A 164 -2.36 -34.85 19.58
CA PRO A 164 -2.37 -33.55 18.89
C PRO A 164 -3.35 -33.50 17.72
N GLY A 165 -4.37 -32.65 17.84
CA GLY A 165 -5.38 -32.41 16.81
C GLY A 165 -6.26 -33.62 16.44
N CYS A 166 -6.67 -34.43 17.41
CA CYS A 166 -7.68 -35.50 17.23
C CYS A 166 -9.07 -34.99 16.80
N ILE A 167 -9.38 -33.70 17.07
CA ILE A 167 -10.68 -33.08 16.83
C ILE A 167 -10.79 -32.61 15.37
N ASP A 168 -11.84 -33.04 14.68
CA ASP A 168 -12.19 -32.58 13.34
C ASP A 168 -12.78 -31.17 13.39
N ASN A 169 -12.28 -30.25 12.56
CA ASN A 169 -12.77 -28.88 12.45
C ASN A 169 -13.79 -28.66 11.32
N GLY A 170 -14.04 -29.64 10.44
CA GLY A 170 -14.71 -29.43 9.16
C GLY A 170 -16.09 -28.75 9.26
N ALA A 171 -16.83 -29.02 10.34
CA ALA A 171 -18.14 -28.42 10.59
C ALA A 171 -18.10 -26.89 10.77
N LYS A 172 -16.97 -26.35 11.25
CA LYS A 172 -16.80 -24.93 11.60
C LYS A 172 -15.68 -24.23 10.82
N ALA A 173 -14.81 -25.00 10.16
CA ALA A 173 -13.72 -24.47 9.37
C ALA A 173 -14.21 -23.55 8.24
N LEU A 174 -13.38 -22.57 7.91
CA LEU A 174 -13.53 -21.75 6.72
C LEU A 174 -13.55 -22.63 5.47
N LYS A 175 -14.34 -22.20 4.48
CA LYS A 175 -14.51 -22.94 3.23
C LYS A 175 -14.28 -22.02 2.05
N GLY A 176 -13.52 -22.51 1.07
CA GLY A 176 -13.48 -21.88 -0.23
C GLY A 176 -14.84 -21.98 -0.91
N VAL A 177 -15.16 -20.99 -1.71
CA VAL A 177 -16.40 -20.94 -2.50
C VAL A 177 -16.01 -21.05 -3.96
N VAL A 178 -16.65 -21.96 -4.70
CA VAL A 178 -16.55 -21.98 -6.15
C VAL A 178 -17.35 -20.80 -6.68
N ILE A 179 -16.71 -19.84 -7.34
CA ILE A 179 -17.38 -18.62 -7.81
C ILE A 179 -17.77 -18.73 -9.28
N ASP A 180 -18.83 -18.01 -9.65
CA ASP A 180 -19.04 -17.61 -11.05
C ASP A 180 -18.12 -16.43 -11.35
N GLU A 181 -17.25 -16.60 -12.36
CA GLU A 181 -16.27 -15.59 -12.76
C GLU A 181 -16.89 -14.48 -13.63
N SER A 182 -18.12 -14.68 -14.11
CA SER A 182 -18.78 -13.74 -15.01
C SER A 182 -19.10 -12.40 -14.31
N PHE A 183 -18.65 -11.30 -14.92
CA PHE A 183 -18.95 -9.94 -14.49
C PHE A 183 -18.93 -9.00 -15.69
N ASP A 184 -19.95 -8.17 -15.83
CA ASP A 184 -20.02 -7.19 -16.92
C ASP A 184 -19.34 -5.88 -16.51
N TRP A 185 -18.10 -5.69 -16.97
CA TRP A 185 -17.35 -4.45 -16.81
C TRP A 185 -17.89 -3.29 -17.65
N ALA A 186 -18.83 -3.51 -18.57
CA ALA A 186 -19.42 -2.49 -19.45
C ALA A 186 -18.37 -1.57 -20.13
N GLY A 187 -17.24 -2.14 -20.55
CA GLY A 187 -16.16 -1.40 -21.20
C GLY A 187 -15.26 -0.59 -20.28
N ASP A 188 -15.28 -0.84 -18.97
CA ASP A 188 -14.37 -0.23 -17.99
C ASP A 188 -12.92 -0.17 -18.49
N GLN A 189 -12.26 0.96 -18.20
CA GLN A 189 -10.85 1.18 -18.51
C GLN A 189 -10.18 1.77 -17.27
N PRO A 190 -8.96 1.30 -16.92
CA PRO A 190 -8.23 1.86 -15.79
C PRO A 190 -7.94 3.35 -16.02
N PRO A 191 -8.15 4.24 -15.01
CA PRO A 191 -7.92 5.68 -15.17
C PRO A 191 -6.48 6.06 -15.56
N ARG A 192 -5.47 5.29 -15.09
CA ARG A 192 -4.04 5.47 -15.40
C ARG A 192 -3.52 6.90 -15.17
N VAL A 193 -3.84 7.46 -14.01
CA VAL A 193 -3.35 8.77 -13.58
C VAL A 193 -1.83 8.74 -13.47
N PRO A 194 -1.08 9.62 -14.16
CA PRO A 194 0.37 9.66 -14.05
C PRO A 194 0.84 9.99 -12.62
N TRP A 195 1.95 9.41 -12.16
CA TRP A 195 2.51 9.66 -10.82
C TRP A 195 2.66 11.14 -10.44
N ARG A 196 2.97 12.02 -11.42
CA ARG A 196 3.10 13.48 -11.18
C ARG A 196 1.77 14.14 -10.78
N ASP A 197 0.65 13.53 -11.15
CA ASP A 197 -0.71 14.06 -10.95
C ASP A 197 -1.45 13.29 -9.86
N THR A 198 -0.87 12.19 -9.38
CA THR A 198 -1.44 11.34 -8.33
C THR A 198 -1.51 12.08 -6.99
N VAL A 199 -2.68 12.00 -6.36
CA VAL A 199 -2.93 12.35 -4.95
C VAL A 199 -3.64 11.15 -4.32
N ILE A 200 -2.96 10.49 -3.39
CA ILE A 200 -3.45 9.27 -2.73
C ILE A 200 -4.29 9.66 -1.52
N CYS A 201 -5.44 9.01 -1.36
CA CYS A 201 -6.25 9.06 -0.14
C CYS A 201 -6.37 7.67 0.45
N GLU A 202 -5.73 7.43 1.59
CA GLU A 202 -5.86 6.19 2.35
C GLU A 202 -7.19 6.17 3.10
N LEU A 203 -7.98 5.10 2.92
CA LEU A 203 -9.26 4.95 3.61
C LEU A 203 -9.57 3.50 3.96
N HIS A 204 -10.40 3.34 4.97
CA HIS A 204 -10.94 2.06 5.41
C HIS A 204 -12.35 1.86 4.82
N VAL A 205 -12.59 0.74 4.12
CA VAL A 205 -13.90 0.44 3.46
C VAL A 205 -15.07 0.63 4.43
N LYS A 206 -14.98 0.00 5.61
CA LYS A 206 -16.00 0.15 6.66
C LYS A 206 -16.11 1.57 7.21
N GLY A 207 -15.08 2.05 7.92
CA GLY A 207 -15.14 3.33 8.61
C GLY A 207 -15.41 4.55 7.74
N PHE A 208 -15.13 4.49 6.44
CA PHE A 208 -15.43 5.60 5.53
C PHE A 208 -16.94 5.83 5.38
N THR A 209 -17.76 4.77 5.30
CA THR A 209 -19.21 4.92 5.06
C THR A 209 -20.11 4.52 6.23
N GLN A 210 -19.56 3.91 7.28
CA GLN A 210 -20.31 3.36 8.43
C GLN A 210 -21.33 4.35 9.04
N THR A 211 -20.97 5.63 9.10
CA THR A 211 -21.74 6.73 9.69
C THR A 211 -22.21 7.74 8.64
N HIS A 212 -22.00 7.49 7.34
CA HIS A 212 -22.30 8.46 6.29
C HIS A 212 -23.82 8.64 6.12
N PRO A 213 -24.38 9.84 6.36
CA PRO A 213 -25.84 10.02 6.43
C PRO A 213 -26.55 9.83 5.09
N LYS A 214 -25.90 10.23 3.98
CA LYS A 214 -26.41 10.09 2.61
C LYS A 214 -26.25 8.68 2.01
N VAL A 215 -25.59 7.75 2.70
CA VAL A 215 -25.53 6.34 2.29
C VAL A 215 -26.64 5.58 3.04
N PRO A 216 -27.48 4.78 2.34
CA PRO A 216 -28.52 3.97 3.00
C PRO A 216 -27.93 3.08 4.09
N ALA A 217 -28.60 3.00 5.25
CA ALA A 217 -28.08 2.31 6.43
C ALA A 217 -27.61 0.86 6.17
N ALA A 218 -28.32 0.15 5.30
CA ALA A 218 -28.00 -1.23 4.93
C ALA A 218 -26.68 -1.37 4.16
N LEU A 219 -26.26 -0.35 3.42
CA LEU A 219 -25.03 -0.37 2.60
C LEU A 219 -23.82 0.20 3.34
N ARG A 220 -24.02 0.84 4.51
CA ARG A 220 -22.94 1.49 5.23
C ARG A 220 -21.90 0.48 5.69
N GLY A 221 -20.64 0.83 5.51
CA GLY A 221 -19.52 0.01 5.92
C GLY A 221 -19.16 -1.13 4.95
N THR A 222 -19.69 -1.11 3.73
CA THR A 222 -19.53 -2.19 2.73
C THR A 222 -18.92 -1.67 1.43
N TYR A 223 -18.51 -2.58 0.55
CA TYR A 223 -18.10 -2.26 -0.82
C TYR A 223 -19.21 -1.51 -1.58
N ALA A 224 -20.46 -1.96 -1.46
CA ALA A 224 -21.62 -1.28 -2.05
C ALA A 224 -21.84 0.14 -1.47
N GLY A 225 -21.53 0.35 -0.20
CA GLY A 225 -21.55 1.67 0.45
C GLY A 225 -20.50 2.61 -0.12
N LEU A 226 -19.28 2.12 -0.34
CA LEU A 226 -18.20 2.90 -0.94
C LEU A 226 -18.47 3.20 -2.43
N ALA A 227 -19.13 2.27 -3.13
CA ALA A 227 -19.61 2.45 -4.51
C ALA A 227 -20.81 3.41 -4.63
N HIS A 228 -21.43 3.82 -3.52
CA HIS A 228 -22.62 4.65 -3.54
C HIS A 228 -22.31 6.06 -4.09
N PRO A 229 -23.19 6.67 -4.91
CA PRO A 229 -22.93 7.97 -5.53
C PRO A 229 -22.54 9.09 -4.55
N ALA A 230 -23.05 9.06 -3.32
CA ALA A 230 -22.68 10.05 -2.30
C ALA A 230 -21.20 9.95 -1.85
N ALA A 231 -20.68 8.73 -1.70
CA ALA A 231 -19.30 8.49 -1.33
C ALA A 231 -18.35 8.89 -2.48
N ILE A 232 -18.68 8.47 -3.71
CA ILE A 232 -17.91 8.81 -4.91
C ILE A 232 -17.91 10.32 -5.17
N ALA A 233 -19.06 10.98 -5.05
CA ALA A 233 -19.14 12.43 -5.21
C ALA A 233 -18.23 13.16 -4.22
N TYR A 234 -18.20 12.71 -2.95
CA TYR A 234 -17.29 13.30 -1.97
C TYR A 234 -15.82 13.16 -2.37
N LEU A 235 -15.36 11.96 -2.75
CA LEU A 235 -13.97 11.72 -3.14
C LEU A 235 -13.58 12.55 -4.37
N ARG A 236 -14.45 12.60 -5.37
CA ARG A 236 -14.26 13.45 -6.56
C ARG A 236 -14.19 14.93 -6.20
N ASP A 237 -15.10 15.40 -5.35
CA ASP A 237 -15.18 16.80 -4.94
C ASP A 237 -14.02 17.18 -4.01
N LEU A 238 -13.43 16.24 -3.27
CA LEU A 238 -12.17 16.43 -2.55
C LEU A 238 -11.00 16.70 -3.53
N GLY A 239 -11.06 16.08 -4.72
CA GLY A 239 -10.09 16.27 -5.80
C GLY A 239 -8.93 15.27 -5.80
N ILE A 240 -9.03 14.20 -5.00
CA ILE A 240 -8.06 13.10 -5.02
C ILE A 240 -8.17 12.32 -6.33
N THR A 241 -7.14 11.53 -6.65
CA THR A 241 -7.08 10.77 -7.90
C THR A 241 -7.09 9.27 -7.69
N SER A 242 -6.66 8.83 -6.51
CA SER A 242 -6.45 7.41 -6.20
C SER A 242 -6.83 7.17 -4.76
N VAL A 243 -7.64 6.15 -4.51
CA VAL A 243 -7.90 5.65 -3.15
C VAL A 243 -6.95 4.50 -2.85
N GLN A 244 -6.30 4.53 -1.69
CA GLN A 244 -5.61 3.38 -1.14
C GLN A 244 -6.51 2.74 -0.08
N LEU A 245 -7.02 1.54 -0.35
CA LEU A 245 -7.84 0.82 0.60
C LEU A 245 -6.94 0.10 1.59
N LEU A 246 -7.23 0.23 2.89
CA LEU A 246 -6.71 -0.69 3.91
C LEU A 246 -7.05 -2.16 3.54
N PRO A 247 -6.35 -3.14 4.12
CA PRO A 247 -6.42 -4.54 3.69
C PRO A 247 -7.83 -5.06 3.40
N VAL A 248 -8.05 -5.43 2.15
CA VAL A 248 -9.29 -6.05 1.66
C VAL A 248 -9.13 -7.54 1.37
N HIS A 249 -7.92 -8.10 1.47
CA HIS A 249 -7.78 -9.56 1.50
C HIS A 249 -8.59 -10.11 2.68
N GLN A 250 -9.14 -11.32 2.53
CA GLN A 250 -9.80 -11.99 3.64
C GLN A 250 -8.81 -12.11 4.80
N HIS A 251 -9.12 -11.45 5.90
CA HIS A 251 -8.41 -11.50 7.15
C HIS A 251 -9.28 -12.08 8.27
N LEU A 252 -8.64 -12.31 9.41
CA LEU A 252 -9.25 -12.89 10.60
C LEU A 252 -8.98 -12.02 11.83
N ASP A 253 -9.89 -12.10 12.81
CA ASP A 253 -9.69 -11.54 14.13
C ASP A 253 -8.78 -12.46 14.95
N ASP A 254 -7.71 -11.90 15.54
CA ASP A 254 -6.84 -12.65 16.43
C ASP A 254 -7.59 -13.08 17.71
N GLN A 255 -7.27 -14.27 18.21
CA GLN A 255 -7.98 -14.81 19.39
C GLN A 255 -7.86 -13.91 20.61
N PHE A 256 -6.70 -13.29 20.82
CA PHE A 256 -6.50 -12.38 21.95
C PHE A 256 -7.37 -11.11 21.85
N LEU A 257 -7.79 -10.70 20.65
CA LEU A 257 -8.74 -9.62 20.44
C LEU A 257 -10.16 -10.09 20.75
N LEU A 258 -10.53 -11.27 20.25
CA LEU A 258 -11.84 -11.87 20.51
C LEU A 258 -12.08 -12.08 22.02
N ASP A 259 -11.06 -12.51 22.76
CA ASP A 259 -11.11 -12.66 24.23
C ASP A 259 -11.38 -11.32 24.94
N LYS A 260 -10.95 -10.21 24.34
CA LYS A 260 -11.21 -8.84 24.80
C LYS A 260 -12.49 -8.23 24.21
N LYS A 261 -13.24 -8.97 23.39
CA LYS A 261 -14.40 -8.49 22.61
C LYS A 261 -14.04 -7.35 21.63
N LEU A 262 -12.84 -7.39 21.10
CA LEU A 262 -12.33 -6.52 20.04
C LEU A 262 -12.27 -7.32 18.74
N THR A 263 -12.04 -6.62 17.63
CA THR A 263 -11.91 -7.19 16.28
C THR A 263 -10.64 -6.65 15.64
N ASN A 264 -10.08 -7.32 14.63
CA ASN A 264 -9.02 -6.77 13.81
C ASN A 264 -9.67 -5.81 12.79
N TYR A 265 -9.77 -4.54 13.17
CA TYR A 265 -10.42 -3.54 12.35
C TYR A 265 -9.62 -3.25 11.08
N TRP A 266 -8.30 -3.04 11.17
CA TRP A 266 -7.52 -2.71 9.98
C TRP A 266 -7.41 -3.83 8.96
N GLY A 267 -7.38 -5.09 9.41
CA GLY A 267 -7.32 -6.26 8.54
C GLY A 267 -5.91 -6.73 8.15
N TYR A 268 -4.84 -6.23 8.81
CA TYR A 268 -3.46 -6.70 8.61
C TYR A 268 -3.22 -8.07 9.27
N ASN A 269 -4.08 -9.05 8.98
CA ASN A 269 -3.96 -10.43 9.46
C ASN A 269 -4.59 -11.39 8.45
N THR A 270 -3.99 -11.46 7.26
CA THR A 270 -4.63 -12.05 6.08
C THR A 270 -4.53 -13.58 6.05
N ILE A 271 -5.53 -14.23 5.44
CA ILE A 271 -5.57 -15.68 5.19
C ILE A 271 -6.00 -16.03 3.76
N GLY A 272 -6.69 -15.13 3.04
CA GLY A 272 -7.14 -15.34 1.67
C GLY A 272 -6.60 -14.30 0.71
N PHE A 273 -5.50 -14.60 0.02
CA PHE A 273 -4.83 -13.66 -0.88
C PHE A 273 -5.66 -13.26 -2.11
N PHE A 274 -6.59 -14.12 -2.56
CA PHE A 274 -7.43 -13.86 -3.74
C PHE A 274 -8.85 -13.42 -3.39
N ALA A 275 -9.24 -13.53 -2.12
CA ALA A 275 -10.61 -13.30 -1.69
C ALA A 275 -10.75 -11.90 -1.09
N PRO A 276 -11.68 -11.06 -1.59
CA PRO A 276 -12.11 -9.87 -0.87
C PRO A 276 -12.68 -10.27 0.51
N HIS A 277 -12.48 -9.44 1.53
CA HIS A 277 -12.94 -9.72 2.89
C HIS A 277 -14.47 -9.76 2.95
N ASN A 278 -14.99 -10.91 3.37
CA ASN A 278 -16.41 -11.21 3.32
C ASN A 278 -17.28 -10.27 4.17
N ALA A 279 -16.79 -9.76 5.31
CA ALA A 279 -17.58 -8.86 6.16
C ALA A 279 -17.74 -7.45 5.58
N TYR A 280 -17.05 -7.11 4.48
CA TYR A 280 -17.25 -5.88 3.73
C TYR A 280 -18.25 -6.03 2.59
N ALA A 281 -18.79 -7.22 2.36
CA ALA A 281 -19.90 -7.42 1.43
C ALA A 281 -21.24 -7.12 2.13
N TYR A 282 -22.16 -6.49 1.40
CA TYR A 282 -23.52 -6.26 1.88
C TYR A 282 -24.37 -7.54 1.79
N ALA A 283 -24.28 -8.26 0.66
CA ALA A 283 -25.06 -9.46 0.42
C ALA A 283 -24.53 -10.68 1.19
N SER A 284 -25.44 -11.57 1.56
CA SER A 284 -25.13 -12.78 2.34
C SER A 284 -24.63 -13.95 1.50
N ASP A 285 -24.83 -13.93 0.18
CA ASP A 285 -24.23 -14.92 -0.73
C ASP A 285 -22.70 -14.70 -0.74
N PRO A 286 -21.89 -15.69 -0.34
CA PRO A 286 -20.44 -15.56 -0.32
C PRO A 286 -19.79 -15.21 -1.67
N GLN A 287 -20.49 -15.40 -2.78
CA GLN A 287 -19.99 -14.99 -4.10
C GLN A 287 -20.04 -13.46 -4.29
N GLU A 288 -20.93 -12.78 -3.58
CA GLU A 288 -21.15 -11.34 -3.75
C GLU A 288 -19.99 -10.50 -3.22
N GLN A 289 -19.15 -11.03 -2.32
CA GLN A 289 -17.91 -10.33 -1.92
C GLN A 289 -17.01 -10.01 -3.12
N VAL A 290 -17.02 -10.85 -4.16
CA VAL A 290 -16.28 -10.63 -5.41
C VAL A 290 -17.03 -9.65 -6.31
N ARG A 291 -18.34 -9.85 -6.50
CA ARG A 291 -19.16 -9.01 -7.40
C ARG A 291 -19.28 -7.58 -6.90
N GLU A 292 -19.51 -7.38 -5.61
CA GLU A 292 -19.59 -6.06 -4.99
C GLU A 292 -18.26 -5.32 -5.04
N PHE A 293 -17.14 -6.02 -4.81
CA PHE A 293 -15.82 -5.41 -4.98
C PHE A 293 -15.60 -4.95 -6.42
N LYS A 294 -15.88 -5.79 -7.42
CA LYS A 294 -15.77 -5.40 -8.84
C LYS A 294 -16.68 -4.23 -9.18
N ALA A 295 -17.91 -4.20 -8.65
CA ALA A 295 -18.84 -3.10 -8.83
C ALA A 295 -18.33 -1.78 -8.21
N MET A 296 -17.70 -1.85 -7.04
CA MET A 296 -17.05 -0.71 -6.41
C MET A 296 -15.90 -0.15 -7.26
N VAL A 297 -15.00 -1.01 -7.73
CA VAL A 297 -13.90 -0.60 -8.62
C VAL A 297 -14.44 0.05 -9.90
N LYS A 298 -15.41 -0.59 -10.56
CA LYS A 298 -16.07 -0.04 -11.76
C LYS A 298 -16.69 1.35 -11.50
N ALA A 299 -17.31 1.56 -10.35
CA ALA A 299 -17.92 2.84 -9.99
C ALA A 299 -16.88 3.93 -9.72
N LEU A 300 -15.75 3.58 -9.09
CA LEU A 300 -14.63 4.50 -8.85
C LEU A 300 -13.92 4.87 -10.18
N HIS A 301 -13.70 3.90 -11.06
CA HIS A 301 -13.12 4.12 -12.39
C HIS A 301 -13.99 5.02 -13.26
N ALA A 302 -15.32 4.84 -13.22
CA ALA A 302 -16.26 5.73 -13.91
C ALA A 302 -16.18 7.19 -13.43
N ALA A 303 -15.69 7.42 -12.20
CA ALA A 303 -15.41 8.75 -11.65
C ALA A 303 -13.96 9.22 -11.88
N GLY A 304 -13.13 8.43 -12.57
CA GLY A 304 -11.71 8.70 -12.81
C GLY A 304 -10.81 8.50 -11.60
N ILE A 305 -11.24 7.69 -10.62
CA ILE A 305 -10.52 7.43 -9.38
C ILE A 305 -9.90 6.03 -9.45
N GLU A 306 -8.59 5.95 -9.27
CA GLU A 306 -7.85 4.68 -9.23
C GLU A 306 -8.03 3.96 -7.89
N VAL A 307 -7.90 2.63 -7.91
CA VAL A 307 -7.95 1.78 -6.71
C VAL A 307 -6.59 1.13 -6.48
N ILE A 308 -5.96 1.50 -5.36
CA ILE A 308 -4.72 0.90 -4.86
C ILE A 308 -5.07 0.04 -3.65
N LEU A 309 -4.58 -1.20 -3.60
CA LEU A 309 -4.81 -2.08 -2.45
C LEU A 309 -3.61 -2.10 -1.53
N ASP A 310 -3.84 -1.91 -0.23
CA ASP A 310 -2.88 -2.32 0.78
C ASP A 310 -2.89 -3.86 0.89
N VAL A 311 -1.73 -4.47 0.65
CA VAL A 311 -1.59 -5.92 0.54
C VAL A 311 -0.57 -6.46 1.53
N VAL A 312 -1.01 -7.48 2.27
CA VAL A 312 -0.19 -8.23 3.22
C VAL A 312 0.15 -9.58 2.60
N TYR A 313 1.38 -9.70 2.10
CA TYR A 313 1.95 -10.98 1.66
C TYR A 313 3.09 -11.46 2.57
N ASN A 314 3.47 -10.65 3.56
CA ASN A 314 4.63 -10.90 4.40
C ASN A 314 4.35 -11.91 5.54
N HIS A 315 3.12 -11.98 6.06
CA HIS A 315 2.68 -12.94 7.09
C HIS A 315 1.24 -13.41 6.85
N THR A 316 0.75 -14.29 7.71
CA THR A 316 -0.64 -14.79 7.69
C THR A 316 -1.25 -14.92 9.08
N ALA A 317 -2.58 -15.03 9.13
CA ALA A 317 -3.38 -15.29 10.34
C ALA A 317 -3.17 -16.65 11.02
N GLU A 318 -2.30 -17.51 10.49
CA GLU A 318 -1.93 -18.74 11.19
C GLU A 318 -0.97 -18.49 12.36
N GLY A 319 -0.42 -17.29 12.52
CA GLY A 319 0.47 -16.92 13.64
C GLY A 319 1.73 -17.79 13.76
N ASN A 320 2.30 -17.86 14.96
CA ASN A 320 3.45 -18.72 15.27
C ASN A 320 3.06 -20.21 15.42
N GLU A 321 3.96 -21.06 15.92
CA GLU A 321 3.74 -22.50 16.14
C GLU A 321 2.54 -22.88 17.03
N HIS A 322 2.00 -21.92 17.80
CA HIS A 322 0.84 -22.11 18.66
C HIS A 322 -0.47 -21.64 18.02
N GLY A 323 -0.40 -20.95 16.88
CA GLY A 323 -1.57 -20.49 16.15
C GLY A 323 -2.39 -21.63 15.50
N PRO A 324 -3.49 -21.27 14.83
CA PRO A 324 -4.38 -22.26 14.23
C PRO A 324 -3.77 -22.89 12.97
N THR A 325 -4.33 -24.03 12.56
CA THR A 325 -4.01 -24.72 11.29
C THR A 325 -5.20 -24.58 10.36
N LEU A 326 -5.13 -23.59 9.48
CA LEU A 326 -6.20 -23.15 8.59
C LEU A 326 -5.86 -23.30 7.11
N MET A 327 -4.58 -23.18 6.73
CA MET A 327 -4.16 -23.13 5.33
C MET A 327 -2.75 -23.69 5.11
N PHE A 328 -1.72 -22.83 5.08
CA PHE A 328 -0.35 -23.17 4.71
C PHE A 328 0.29 -24.16 5.66
N ARG A 329 0.09 -23.98 6.97
CA ARG A 329 0.65 -24.85 8.02
C ARG A 329 0.24 -26.30 7.82
N GLY A 330 -1.03 -26.53 7.49
CA GLY A 330 -1.56 -27.88 7.25
C GLY A 330 -1.27 -28.42 5.86
N LEU A 331 -1.09 -27.55 4.86
CA LEU A 331 -0.85 -27.93 3.46
C LEU A 331 0.61 -28.25 3.20
N ASP A 332 1.55 -27.40 3.63
CA ASP A 332 3.00 -27.61 3.49
C ASP A 332 3.79 -26.55 4.27
N ASP A 333 3.76 -26.62 5.61
CA ASP A 333 4.39 -25.63 6.51
C ASP A 333 5.84 -25.28 6.12
N HIS A 334 6.63 -26.28 5.76
CA HIS A 334 8.01 -26.13 5.32
C HIS A 334 8.14 -25.31 4.01
N SER A 335 7.21 -25.44 3.08
CA SER A 335 7.33 -24.79 1.77
C SER A 335 6.76 -23.38 1.75
N TYR A 336 5.80 -23.07 2.63
CA TYR A 336 5.08 -21.79 2.64
C TYR A 336 5.69 -20.74 3.58
N TYR A 337 6.31 -21.15 4.68
CA TYR A 337 6.87 -20.24 5.68
C TYR A 337 8.39 -20.31 5.78
N ARG A 338 8.97 -19.23 6.28
CA ARG A 338 10.39 -19.16 6.61
C ARG A 338 10.63 -19.75 7.99
N HIS A 339 11.57 -20.69 8.04
CA HIS A 339 11.97 -21.36 9.28
C HIS A 339 13.46 -21.17 9.56
N GLN A 340 13.79 -21.06 10.83
CA GLN A 340 15.16 -21.26 11.32
C GLN A 340 15.31 -22.72 11.73
N PHE A 341 16.31 -23.41 11.18
CA PHE A 341 16.63 -24.78 11.55
C PHE A 341 17.87 -24.80 12.45
N SER A 342 17.74 -25.39 13.64
CA SER A 342 18.83 -25.58 14.61
C SER A 342 18.81 -27.01 15.17
N GLU A 343 19.73 -27.30 16.11
CA GLU A 343 19.72 -28.57 16.86
C GLU A 343 18.42 -28.77 17.67
N ASP A 344 17.75 -27.68 18.06
CA ASP A 344 16.49 -27.68 18.82
C ASP A 344 15.24 -27.87 17.91
N GLY A 345 15.42 -27.94 16.59
CA GLY A 345 14.36 -28.15 15.60
C GLY A 345 14.11 -26.96 14.69
N ALA A 346 12.87 -26.81 14.22
CA ALA A 346 12.42 -25.76 13.32
C ALA A 346 11.50 -24.78 14.04
N SER A 347 11.83 -23.48 13.96
CA SER A 347 11.01 -22.38 14.48
C SER A 347 10.69 -21.37 13.38
N TYR A 348 9.55 -20.68 13.49
CA TYR A 348 9.22 -19.60 12.55
C TYR A 348 10.18 -18.43 12.70
N LEU A 349 10.60 -17.86 11.58
CA LEU A 349 11.28 -16.58 11.57
C LEU A 349 10.25 -15.44 11.67
N ASN A 350 10.20 -14.77 12.82
CA ASN A 350 9.26 -13.68 13.06
C ASN A 350 9.85 -12.29 12.74
N MET A 351 10.11 -12.05 11.47
CA MET A 351 10.58 -10.76 10.94
C MET A 351 9.45 -9.74 10.66
N THR A 352 8.21 -10.12 10.91
CA THR A 352 7.00 -9.29 10.72
C THR A 352 6.43 -8.79 12.04
N GLY A 353 6.74 -9.47 13.16
CA GLY A 353 6.12 -9.22 14.46
C GLY A 353 4.82 -9.99 14.68
N CYS A 354 4.29 -10.63 13.63
CA CYS A 354 2.99 -11.31 13.64
C CYS A 354 3.08 -12.84 13.86
N GLY A 355 4.27 -13.34 14.17
CA GLY A 355 4.53 -14.73 14.56
C GLY A 355 5.04 -15.64 13.45
N ASN A 356 4.83 -15.29 12.17
CA ASN A 356 5.37 -16.00 11.01
C ASN A 356 5.83 -15.03 9.91
N ALA A 357 6.59 -15.55 8.95
CA ALA A 357 6.91 -14.88 7.70
C ALA A 357 6.73 -15.83 6.52
N VAL A 358 6.01 -15.39 5.50
CA VAL A 358 5.77 -16.13 4.25
C VAL A 358 7.06 -16.16 3.42
N ASP A 359 7.41 -17.33 2.89
CA ASP A 359 8.64 -17.50 2.13
C ASP A 359 8.47 -17.18 0.64
N SER A 360 8.46 -15.90 0.29
CA SER A 360 8.38 -15.42 -1.10
C SER A 360 9.55 -15.86 -2.00
N ALA A 361 10.62 -16.44 -1.44
CA ALA A 361 11.74 -17.01 -2.21
C ALA A 361 11.44 -18.45 -2.67
N SER A 362 10.50 -19.14 -2.00
CA SER A 362 10.02 -20.46 -2.38
C SER A 362 9.21 -20.37 -3.69
N LEU A 363 9.55 -21.18 -4.70
CA LEU A 363 8.90 -21.15 -6.01
C LEU A 363 7.36 -21.25 -5.98
N PRO A 364 6.71 -22.18 -5.25
CA PRO A 364 5.25 -22.25 -5.18
C PRO A 364 4.63 -21.00 -4.52
N VAL A 365 5.30 -20.40 -3.55
CA VAL A 365 4.84 -19.21 -2.83
C VAL A 365 5.03 -17.96 -3.70
N LEU A 366 6.18 -17.82 -4.35
CA LEU A 366 6.43 -16.77 -5.33
C LEU A 366 5.35 -16.79 -6.42
N ARG A 367 5.05 -17.97 -6.95
CA ARG A 367 3.97 -18.14 -7.95
C ARG A 367 2.61 -17.73 -7.37
N LEU A 368 2.28 -18.18 -6.16
CA LEU A 368 1.04 -17.80 -5.46
C LEU A 368 0.87 -16.28 -5.35
N ILE A 369 1.91 -15.59 -4.87
CA ILE A 369 1.89 -14.13 -4.70
C ILE A 369 1.75 -13.43 -6.07
N LEU A 370 2.52 -13.85 -7.08
CA LEU A 370 2.43 -13.26 -8.42
C LEU A 370 1.09 -13.52 -9.09
N ASP A 371 0.53 -14.72 -8.97
CA ASP A 371 -0.78 -15.07 -9.52
C ASP A 371 -1.88 -14.28 -8.79
N SER A 372 -1.75 -14.05 -7.48
CA SER A 372 -2.65 -13.18 -6.71
C SER A 372 -2.61 -11.74 -7.19
N LEU A 373 -1.41 -11.16 -7.30
CA LEU A 373 -1.23 -9.81 -7.83
C LEU A 373 -1.83 -9.66 -9.23
N ARG A 374 -1.57 -10.63 -10.14
CA ARG A 374 -2.14 -10.61 -11.49
C ARG A 374 -3.66 -10.71 -11.44
N TYR A 375 -4.22 -11.57 -10.60
CA TYR A 375 -5.67 -11.70 -10.43
C TYR A 375 -6.31 -10.37 -10.03
N TRP A 376 -5.75 -9.67 -9.04
CA TRP A 376 -6.28 -8.37 -8.62
C TRP A 376 -6.20 -7.32 -9.74
N VAL A 377 -5.18 -7.35 -10.58
CA VAL A 377 -5.07 -6.43 -11.73
C VAL A 377 -6.02 -6.82 -12.87
N THR A 378 -5.97 -8.07 -13.35
CA THR A 378 -6.66 -8.46 -14.59
C THR A 378 -8.12 -8.80 -14.37
N GLU A 379 -8.49 -9.38 -13.22
CA GLU A 379 -9.85 -9.83 -12.96
C GLU A 379 -10.63 -8.84 -12.09
N MET A 380 -9.94 -8.12 -11.20
CA MET A 380 -10.55 -7.17 -10.25
C MET A 380 -10.28 -5.70 -10.61
N HIS A 381 -9.51 -5.45 -11.68
CA HIS A 381 -9.18 -4.12 -12.23
C HIS A 381 -8.49 -3.17 -11.24
N VAL A 382 -7.71 -3.70 -10.28
CA VAL A 382 -6.91 -2.89 -9.36
C VAL A 382 -5.76 -2.19 -10.10
N ASP A 383 -5.54 -0.90 -9.82
CA ASP A 383 -4.54 -0.05 -10.49
C ASP A 383 -3.15 -0.07 -9.84
N GLY A 384 -3.04 -0.67 -8.65
CA GLY A 384 -1.77 -0.80 -7.96
C GLY A 384 -1.87 -1.35 -6.55
N PHE A 385 -0.72 -1.42 -5.90
CA PHE A 385 -0.56 -2.04 -4.59
C PHE A 385 0.36 -1.20 -3.70
N ARG A 386 0.00 -1.08 -2.42
CA ARG A 386 0.90 -0.72 -1.33
C ARG A 386 1.24 -1.99 -0.56
N PHE A 387 2.50 -2.36 -0.52
CA PHE A 387 2.97 -3.55 0.16
C PHE A 387 3.33 -3.21 1.60
N ASP A 388 2.57 -3.81 2.51
CA ASP A 388 2.88 -3.86 3.93
C ASP A 388 4.18 -4.62 4.19
N LEU A 389 5.03 -4.09 5.07
CA LEU A 389 6.35 -4.61 5.41
C LEU A 389 7.09 -5.20 4.19
N ALA A 390 7.22 -4.41 3.12
CA ALA A 390 7.60 -4.90 1.80
C ALA A 390 8.99 -5.58 1.77
N VAL A 391 9.86 -5.24 2.72
CA VAL A 391 11.19 -5.85 2.88
C VAL A 391 11.08 -7.36 3.09
N THR A 392 10.13 -7.84 3.90
CA THR A 392 9.97 -9.28 4.15
C THR A 392 9.67 -10.06 2.88
N VAL A 393 8.79 -9.53 2.01
CA VAL A 393 8.46 -10.13 0.71
C VAL A 393 9.65 -10.06 -0.26
N ALA A 394 10.53 -9.06 -0.09
CA ALA A 394 11.74 -8.88 -0.89
C ALA A 394 12.96 -9.67 -0.38
N ARG A 395 12.84 -10.44 0.71
CA ARG A 395 13.94 -11.28 1.20
C ARG A 395 14.19 -12.49 0.29
N ASN A 396 15.45 -12.85 0.10
CA ASN A 396 15.86 -13.98 -0.71
C ASN A 396 15.82 -15.31 0.10
N GLU A 397 16.40 -16.37 -0.45
CA GLU A 397 16.51 -17.70 0.15
C GLU A 397 17.40 -17.74 1.41
N THR A 398 18.29 -16.75 1.58
CA THR A 398 19.12 -16.60 2.79
C THR A 398 18.50 -15.65 3.80
N HIS A 399 17.21 -15.31 3.64
CA HIS A 399 16.46 -14.36 4.46
C HIS A 399 17.00 -12.93 4.45
N ALA A 400 17.90 -12.58 3.53
CA ALA A 400 18.48 -11.25 3.41
C ALA A 400 17.70 -10.41 2.38
N PHE A 401 17.57 -9.11 2.62
CA PHE A 401 17.04 -8.20 1.61
C PHE A 401 18.03 -8.05 0.45
N HIS A 402 17.50 -8.07 -0.77
CA HIS A 402 18.28 -7.74 -1.95
C HIS A 402 17.38 -7.07 -2.99
N ALA A 403 17.79 -5.92 -3.54
CA ALA A 403 17.04 -5.19 -4.56
C ALA A 403 16.83 -5.96 -5.89
N ARG A 404 17.46 -7.13 -6.03
CA ARG A 404 17.24 -8.09 -7.13
C ARG A 404 16.80 -9.46 -6.65
N SER A 405 16.10 -9.53 -5.51
CA SER A 405 15.51 -10.78 -5.03
C SER A 405 14.53 -11.36 -6.04
N GLN A 406 14.21 -12.64 -5.87
CA GLN A 406 13.34 -13.39 -6.78
C GLN A 406 12.02 -12.66 -7.01
N PHE A 407 11.39 -12.19 -5.94
CA PHE A 407 10.13 -11.45 -5.99
C PHE A 407 10.25 -10.14 -6.78
N ILE A 408 11.22 -9.29 -6.44
CA ILE A 408 11.39 -7.99 -7.10
C ILE A 408 11.65 -8.16 -8.60
N CYS A 409 12.58 -9.07 -8.96
CA CYS A 409 12.90 -9.35 -10.35
C CYS A 409 11.68 -9.89 -11.11
N ALA A 410 10.91 -10.79 -10.50
CA ALA A 410 9.73 -11.38 -11.13
C ALA A 410 8.63 -10.34 -11.38
N VAL A 411 8.38 -9.44 -10.42
CA VAL A 411 7.42 -8.33 -10.56
C VAL A 411 7.90 -7.33 -11.63
N ALA A 412 9.17 -6.95 -11.62
CA ALA A 412 9.72 -5.94 -12.53
C ALA A 412 9.65 -6.36 -14.01
N GLN A 413 9.83 -7.65 -14.31
CA GLN A 413 9.74 -8.18 -15.68
C GLN A 413 8.33 -8.60 -16.10
N ASP A 414 7.38 -8.68 -15.16
CA ASP A 414 6.05 -9.18 -15.47
C ASP A 414 5.27 -8.18 -16.35
N PRO A 415 4.68 -8.62 -17.48
CA PRO A 415 4.02 -7.71 -18.43
C PRO A 415 2.75 -7.05 -17.88
N VAL A 416 2.14 -7.59 -16.83
CA VAL A 416 0.99 -7.01 -16.15
C VAL A 416 1.46 -6.17 -14.96
N LEU A 417 2.26 -6.75 -14.07
CA LEU A 417 2.61 -6.11 -12.79
C LEU A 417 3.58 -4.94 -12.94
N SER A 418 4.42 -4.92 -13.99
CA SER A 418 5.29 -3.78 -14.28
C SER A 418 4.53 -2.52 -14.73
N GLN A 419 3.23 -2.65 -15.06
CA GLN A 419 2.41 -1.57 -15.60
C GLN A 419 1.52 -0.89 -14.56
N VAL A 420 1.48 -1.40 -13.32
CA VAL A 420 0.64 -0.87 -12.23
C VAL A 420 1.46 -0.07 -11.22
N LYS A 421 0.79 0.68 -10.34
CA LYS A 421 1.48 1.40 -9.26
C LYS A 421 1.97 0.43 -8.19
N LEU A 422 3.25 0.51 -7.83
CA LEU A 422 3.83 -0.28 -6.74
C LEU A 422 4.41 0.66 -5.68
N ILE A 423 3.87 0.58 -4.47
CA ILE A 423 4.29 1.35 -3.30
C ILE A 423 4.81 0.36 -2.25
N ALA A 424 5.97 0.63 -1.67
CA ALA A 424 6.55 -0.18 -0.60
C ALA A 424 6.55 0.59 0.72
N GLU A 425 6.11 -0.09 1.77
CA GLU A 425 6.63 0.15 3.11
C GLU A 425 8.05 -0.45 3.17
N ALA A 426 9.06 0.40 2.98
CA ALA A 426 10.43 -0.04 2.74
C ALA A 426 11.17 -0.42 4.04
N TRP A 427 10.47 -1.06 4.97
CA TRP A 427 11.03 -1.66 6.17
C TRP A 427 10.28 -2.94 6.57
N ASP A 428 10.92 -3.76 7.40
CA ASP A 428 10.30 -4.78 8.25
C ASP A 428 10.92 -4.72 9.65
N ILE A 429 10.83 -5.80 10.44
CA ILE A 429 11.40 -5.80 11.80
C ILE A 429 12.38 -6.96 12.02
N SER A 430 13.17 -6.86 13.10
CA SER A 430 13.99 -7.94 13.65
C SER A 430 15.28 -8.32 12.90
N CYS A 431 15.64 -7.69 11.78
CA CYS A 431 16.90 -7.94 11.07
C CYS A 431 17.77 -6.67 10.94
N MET A 432 19.09 -6.84 10.81
CA MET A 432 20.02 -5.71 10.63
C MET A 432 19.74 -4.91 9.36
N ASP A 433 19.21 -5.58 8.34
CA ASP A 433 18.84 -5.01 7.04
C ASP A 433 17.33 -4.74 6.94
N SER A 434 16.65 -4.53 8.08
CA SER A 434 15.20 -4.28 8.10
C SER A 434 14.80 -2.89 7.59
N TYR A 435 15.68 -1.89 7.59
CA TYR A 435 15.35 -0.54 7.11
C TYR A 435 15.97 -0.29 5.73
N GLN A 436 15.14 -0.24 4.68
CA GLN A 436 15.55 -0.25 3.27
C GLN A 436 15.01 0.95 2.48
N VAL A 437 14.71 2.06 3.15
CA VAL A 437 14.26 3.29 2.49
C VAL A 437 15.29 3.77 1.47
N GLY A 438 14.83 3.96 0.24
CA GLY A 438 15.61 4.28 -0.96
C GLY A 438 16.11 3.08 -1.76
N GLN A 439 16.05 1.86 -1.21
CA GLN A 439 16.72 0.69 -1.80
C GLN A 439 15.83 -0.14 -2.74
N PHE A 440 14.53 0.14 -2.83
CA PHE A 440 13.67 -0.53 -3.80
C PHE A 440 13.96 0.01 -5.22
N PRO A 441 14.13 -0.86 -6.24
CA PRO A 441 14.43 -0.40 -7.59
C PRO A 441 13.18 0.16 -8.30
N GLU A 442 13.35 0.72 -9.49
CA GLU A 442 12.20 0.94 -10.36
C GLU A 442 11.48 -0.39 -10.68
N PRO A 443 10.15 -0.42 -10.81
CA PRO A 443 9.22 0.73 -10.86
C PRO A 443 8.65 1.18 -9.50
N TRP A 444 9.20 0.69 -8.37
CA TRP A 444 8.65 0.94 -7.04
C TRP A 444 8.71 2.42 -6.63
N ARG A 445 7.78 2.79 -5.75
CA ARG A 445 7.70 4.03 -4.97
C ARG A 445 7.68 3.67 -3.49
N GLU A 446 8.08 4.57 -2.61
CA GLU A 446 8.27 4.23 -1.20
C GLU A 446 7.58 5.24 -0.29
N LEU A 447 6.92 4.74 0.76
CA LEU A 447 6.44 5.57 1.85
C LEU A 447 7.64 6.24 2.54
N ASN A 448 7.69 7.56 2.49
CA ASN A 448 8.83 8.31 3.00
C ASN A 448 8.67 8.65 4.48
N GLY A 449 8.99 7.70 5.36
CA GLY A 449 8.95 7.92 6.82
C GLY A 449 9.85 9.08 7.28
N LYS A 450 10.99 9.30 6.59
CA LYS A 450 11.87 10.43 6.90
C LYS A 450 11.22 11.78 6.57
N TYR A 451 10.39 11.86 5.52
CA TYR A 451 9.57 13.03 5.22
C TYR A 451 8.59 13.30 6.37
N ARG A 452 7.81 12.28 6.74
CA ARG A 452 6.83 12.35 7.84
C ARG A 452 7.46 12.93 9.10
N ASP A 453 8.53 12.30 9.60
CA ASP A 453 9.12 12.65 10.89
C ASP A 453 9.77 14.05 10.86
N THR A 454 10.47 14.39 9.77
CA THR A 454 11.13 15.69 9.64
C THR A 454 10.12 16.83 9.55
N VAL A 455 9.06 16.68 8.75
CA VAL A 455 8.05 17.74 8.57
C VAL A 455 7.23 17.91 9.84
N ARG A 456 6.87 16.82 10.52
CA ARG A 456 6.24 16.85 11.85
C ARG A 456 7.10 17.59 12.87
N SER A 457 8.38 17.23 12.98
CA SER A 457 9.33 17.84 13.93
C SER A 457 9.54 19.32 13.65
N TRP A 458 9.64 19.70 12.37
CA TRP A 458 9.76 21.11 11.99
C TRP A 458 8.53 21.91 12.39
N TRP A 459 7.31 21.41 12.15
CA TRP A 459 6.07 22.09 12.54
C TRP A 459 5.82 22.09 14.05
N ARG A 460 6.28 21.06 14.77
CA ARG A 460 6.33 21.04 16.25
C ARG A 460 7.14 22.24 16.77
N GLY A 461 8.17 22.62 16.05
CA GLY A 461 9.07 23.74 16.36
C GLY A 461 10.45 23.28 16.82
N ASP A 462 10.85 22.07 16.46
CA ASP A 462 12.16 21.54 16.80
C ASP A 462 13.26 22.33 16.11
N ARG A 463 14.31 22.65 16.87
CA ARG A 463 15.45 23.46 16.42
C ARG A 463 16.35 22.69 15.45
N GLY A 464 17.01 23.39 14.54
CA GLY A 464 18.02 22.80 13.65
C GLY A 464 17.50 21.94 12.50
N HIS A 465 16.21 22.00 12.19
CA HIS A 465 15.59 21.15 11.17
C HIS A 465 15.50 21.80 9.78
N THR A 466 15.93 23.05 9.60
CA THR A 466 15.75 23.82 8.34
C THR A 466 16.31 23.11 7.11
N ALA A 467 17.57 22.66 7.17
CA ALA A 467 18.21 21.96 6.05
C ALA A 467 17.53 20.62 5.72
N GLU A 468 17.19 19.81 6.73
CA GLU A 468 16.49 18.54 6.50
C GLU A 468 15.07 18.77 5.97
N PHE A 469 14.36 19.78 6.47
CA PHE A 469 13.04 20.17 5.96
C PHE A 469 13.11 20.52 4.47
N ALA A 470 14.08 21.35 4.06
CA ALA A 470 14.25 21.72 2.65
C ALA A 470 14.55 20.50 1.76
N LYS A 471 15.38 19.56 2.22
CA LYS A 471 15.62 18.29 1.48
C LYS A 471 14.35 17.47 1.31
N ARG A 472 13.52 17.35 2.36
CA ARG A 472 12.23 16.65 2.31
C ARG A 472 11.25 17.36 1.38
N PHE A 473 11.16 18.68 1.47
CA PHE A 473 10.32 19.52 0.63
C PHE A 473 10.68 19.39 -0.87
N CYS A 474 11.98 19.27 -1.18
CA CYS A 474 12.50 19.08 -2.54
C CYS A 474 12.57 17.61 -3.01
N GLY A 475 11.73 16.73 -2.45
CA GLY A 475 11.57 15.35 -2.94
C GLY A 475 12.62 14.36 -2.48
N SER A 476 13.32 14.65 -1.38
CA SER A 476 14.29 13.74 -0.74
C SER A 476 15.37 13.23 -1.69
N GLN A 477 15.98 14.14 -2.45
CA GLN A 477 17.03 13.81 -3.42
C GLN A 477 18.23 13.10 -2.80
N ASP A 478 18.52 13.34 -1.52
CA ASP A 478 19.57 12.64 -0.77
C ASP A 478 19.28 11.15 -0.55
N ILE A 479 18.00 10.75 -0.54
CA ILE A 479 17.57 9.36 -0.39
C ILE A 479 17.50 8.68 -1.76
N TYR A 480 16.75 9.28 -2.70
CA TYR A 480 16.38 8.63 -3.96
C TYR A 480 17.23 9.10 -5.16
N GLY A 481 17.78 10.30 -5.13
CA GLY A 481 18.46 10.90 -6.26
C GLY A 481 19.95 10.53 -6.35
N TRP A 482 20.78 10.96 -5.40
CA TRP A 482 22.24 10.92 -5.55
C TRP A 482 22.82 9.51 -5.71
N ASN A 483 22.36 8.56 -4.92
CA ASN A 483 22.90 7.19 -4.92
C ASN A 483 22.10 6.23 -5.82
N GLN A 484 20.78 6.46 -5.94
CA GLN A 484 19.87 5.51 -6.60
C GLN A 484 19.43 5.99 -7.99
N GLN A 485 19.69 7.26 -8.34
CA GLN A 485 19.33 7.89 -9.61
C GLN A 485 17.82 7.78 -9.94
N ARG A 486 16.97 7.68 -8.92
CA ARG A 486 15.52 7.62 -9.06
C ARG A 486 14.92 9.03 -9.06
N PRO A 487 13.79 9.25 -9.75
CA PRO A 487 13.17 10.57 -9.82
C PRO A 487 12.55 11.00 -8.47
N PRO A 488 12.27 12.29 -8.25
CA PRO A 488 11.57 12.78 -7.04
C PRO A 488 10.24 12.07 -6.77
N LEU A 489 9.56 11.64 -7.83
CA LEU A 489 8.30 10.92 -7.74
C LEU A 489 8.45 9.52 -7.12
N ALA A 490 9.68 9.04 -6.86
CA ALA A 490 9.99 7.87 -6.03
C ALA A 490 9.44 7.99 -4.60
N SER A 491 9.35 9.23 -4.09
CA SER A 491 8.91 9.54 -2.75
C SER A 491 7.39 9.67 -2.66
N VAL A 492 6.74 8.81 -1.87
CA VAL A 492 5.37 9.01 -1.40
C VAL A 492 5.43 9.75 -0.07
N ASN A 493 5.10 11.05 -0.11
CA ASN A 493 5.16 11.95 1.03
C ASN A 493 3.84 11.84 1.79
N PHE A 494 3.92 11.55 3.09
CA PHE A 494 2.76 11.48 3.97
C PHE A 494 3.08 12.15 5.31
N LEU A 495 2.04 12.67 5.96
CA LEU A 495 2.16 13.24 7.30
C LEU A 495 1.47 12.39 8.35
N THR A 496 0.54 11.55 7.94
CA THR A 496 -0.31 10.69 8.75
C THR A 496 -0.65 9.48 7.90
N SER A 497 -0.98 8.39 8.56
CA SER A 497 -1.47 7.13 7.97
C SER A 497 -2.42 6.49 8.98
N HIS A 498 -2.95 5.31 8.66
CA HIS A 498 -3.67 4.48 9.61
C HIS A 498 -2.83 4.17 10.87
N ASP A 499 -1.52 3.96 10.71
CA ASP A 499 -0.55 3.87 11.81
C ASP A 499 -0.18 5.26 12.34
N GLY A 500 -0.25 5.42 13.66
CA GLY A 500 0.01 6.65 14.39
C GLY A 500 -1.23 7.53 14.56
N PHE A 501 -0.98 8.81 14.87
CA PHE A 501 -2.05 9.80 15.02
C PHE A 501 -2.66 10.23 13.68
N THR A 502 -3.96 10.53 13.74
CA THR A 502 -4.64 11.44 12.79
C THR A 502 -4.01 12.84 12.80
N LEU A 503 -4.28 13.67 11.80
CA LEU A 503 -3.71 15.01 11.72
C LEU A 503 -4.22 15.92 12.85
N LEU A 504 -5.46 15.74 13.30
CA LEU A 504 -5.98 16.47 14.45
C LEU A 504 -5.32 16.00 15.75
N ASP A 505 -5.14 14.70 15.93
CA ASP A 505 -4.53 14.17 17.16
C ASP A 505 -3.05 14.50 17.25
N LEU A 506 -2.36 14.57 16.12
CA LEU A 506 -0.96 14.99 16.02
C LEU A 506 -0.71 16.39 16.60
N VAL A 507 -1.71 17.27 16.54
CA VAL A 507 -1.65 18.62 17.12
C VAL A 507 -2.46 18.75 18.42
N SER A 508 -2.99 17.65 18.96
CA SER A 508 -3.85 17.64 20.14
C SER A 508 -3.33 16.77 21.28
N TYR A 509 -2.38 15.87 21.02
CA TYR A 509 -1.87 14.92 22.01
C TYR A 509 -0.34 14.86 22.01
N GLU A 510 0.25 14.84 23.20
CA GLU A 510 1.69 14.62 23.41
C GLU A 510 1.97 13.13 23.66
N HIS A 511 1.00 12.41 24.22
CA HIS A 511 1.11 10.99 24.54
C HIS A 511 -0.01 10.21 23.85
N LYS A 512 0.25 8.94 23.59
CA LYS A 512 -0.76 8.00 23.10
C LYS A 512 -1.72 7.60 24.22
N HIS A 513 -2.99 7.41 23.86
CA HIS A 513 -4.11 7.01 24.71
C HIS A 513 -4.77 5.77 24.08
N ASN A 514 -4.04 4.66 24.10
CA ASN A 514 -4.42 3.38 23.51
C ASN A 514 -5.12 2.46 24.51
N GLU A 515 -5.58 2.96 25.66
CA GLU A 515 -6.19 2.16 26.73
C GLU A 515 -7.38 1.34 26.24
N ALA A 516 -8.12 1.86 25.25
CA ALA A 516 -9.25 1.17 24.61
C ALA A 516 -8.85 -0.15 23.92
N ASN A 517 -7.57 -0.34 23.59
CA ASN A 517 -7.04 -1.56 22.97
C ASN A 517 -6.85 -2.70 24.00
N GLY A 518 -6.90 -2.40 25.30
CA GLY A 518 -6.80 -3.39 26.36
C GLY A 518 -5.40 -4.01 26.52
N GLU A 519 -4.35 -3.21 26.27
CA GLU A 519 -2.94 -3.61 26.38
C GLU A 519 -2.14 -2.75 27.38
N ASP A 520 -2.85 -2.03 28.26
CA ASP A 520 -2.29 -1.10 29.25
C ASP A 520 -1.43 0.00 28.60
N ASN A 521 -1.88 0.49 27.44
CA ASN A 521 -1.21 1.54 26.65
C ASN A 521 0.23 1.19 26.22
N ARG A 522 0.58 -0.11 26.16
CA ARG A 522 1.92 -0.56 25.76
C ARG A 522 2.11 -0.60 24.24
N ASP A 523 1.03 -0.83 23.50
CA ASP A 523 0.99 -0.91 22.05
C ASP A 523 1.07 0.47 21.38
N GLY A 524 1.48 0.52 20.10
CA GLY A 524 1.69 1.76 19.34
C GLY A 524 3.04 2.45 19.57
N ASP A 525 3.45 3.30 18.63
CA ASP A 525 4.71 4.04 18.71
C ASP A 525 4.70 5.08 19.86
N ASN A 526 5.82 5.23 20.55
CA ASN A 526 6.01 6.25 21.59
C ASN A 526 6.60 7.56 21.03
N THR A 527 7.06 7.58 19.78
CA THR A 527 7.75 8.73 19.16
C THR A 527 6.93 9.32 18.01
N ASN A 528 5.82 9.97 18.32
CA ASN A 528 4.90 10.44 17.28
C ASN A 528 5.29 11.77 16.61
N HIS A 529 6.26 12.50 17.18
CA HIS A 529 6.61 13.87 16.77
C HIS A 529 5.40 14.83 16.81
N SER A 530 4.49 14.61 17.76
CA SER A 530 3.27 15.39 17.98
C SER A 530 3.49 16.57 18.93
N SER A 531 2.50 17.46 19.04
CA SER A 531 2.42 18.42 20.14
C SER A 531 0.98 18.82 20.44
N ASN A 532 0.60 18.81 21.71
CA ASN A 532 -0.76 19.15 22.13
C ASN A 532 -1.06 20.67 22.21
N GLY A 533 -0.05 21.52 22.00
CA GLY A 533 -0.19 22.98 22.09
C GLY A 533 -0.29 23.55 23.51
N GLY A 534 -0.05 22.74 24.54
CA GLY A 534 -0.15 23.09 25.96
C GLY A 534 -1.34 22.47 26.70
N PHE A 535 -2.24 21.77 26.01
CA PHE A 535 -3.39 21.09 26.63
C PHE A 535 -3.67 19.75 25.96
N GLU A 536 -3.68 18.66 26.72
CA GLU A 536 -3.87 17.30 26.17
C GLU A 536 -5.34 17.05 25.79
N GLY A 537 -5.57 16.69 24.52
CA GLY A 537 -6.89 16.33 24.00
C GLY A 537 -7.83 17.51 23.71
N PRO A 538 -9.16 17.30 23.73
CA PRO A 538 -10.16 18.32 23.43
C PRO A 538 -10.09 19.51 24.39
N THR A 539 -10.22 20.72 23.86
CA THR A 539 -10.19 21.96 24.64
C THR A 539 -11.16 23.00 24.09
N VAL A 540 -11.49 23.99 24.91
CA VAL A 540 -12.29 25.16 24.54
C VAL A 540 -11.46 26.45 24.51
N ASP A 541 -10.16 26.37 24.79
CA ASP A 541 -9.26 27.53 24.75
C ASP A 541 -9.10 28.01 23.29
N PRO A 542 -9.57 29.22 22.94
CA PRO A 542 -9.53 29.71 21.57
C PRO A 542 -8.10 29.89 21.04
N LEU A 543 -7.11 30.15 21.90
CA LEU A 543 -5.72 30.31 21.48
C LEU A 543 -5.11 28.98 21.04
N ILE A 544 -5.43 27.90 21.75
CA ILE A 544 -4.96 26.55 21.39
C ILE A 544 -5.68 26.07 20.13
N LEU A 545 -6.99 26.29 20.03
CA LEU A 545 -7.77 25.90 18.85
C LEU A 545 -7.28 26.61 17.58
N ASP A 546 -7.05 27.93 17.66
CA ASP A 546 -6.48 28.72 16.55
C ASP A 546 -5.09 28.20 16.14
N MET A 547 -4.22 27.92 17.12
CA MET A 547 -2.90 27.34 16.85
C MET A 547 -3.01 25.97 16.14
N ARG A 548 -3.90 25.08 16.62
CA ARG A 548 -4.12 23.75 16.01
C ARG A 548 -4.62 23.86 14.57
N VAL A 549 -5.56 24.77 14.30
CA VAL A 549 -6.04 25.04 12.93
C VAL A 549 -4.90 25.49 12.02
N LYS A 550 -4.07 26.43 12.48
CA LYS A 550 -2.92 26.95 11.72
C LYS A 550 -1.88 25.87 11.42
N LEU A 551 -1.55 25.04 12.42
CA LEU A 551 -0.63 23.90 12.25
C LEU A 551 -1.16 22.89 11.22
N ARG A 552 -2.44 22.47 11.32
CA ARG A 552 -3.04 21.53 10.37
C ARG A 552 -3.03 22.08 8.94
N ARG A 553 -3.41 23.36 8.76
CA ARG A 553 -3.38 24.03 7.45
C ARG A 553 -1.97 24.16 6.91
N GLY A 554 -1.00 24.55 7.76
CA GLY A 554 0.42 24.65 7.42
C GLY A 554 0.99 23.31 6.96
N MET A 555 0.70 22.25 7.70
CA MET A 555 1.08 20.87 7.38
C MET A 555 0.52 20.41 6.02
N ILE A 556 -0.78 20.58 5.77
CA ILE A 556 -1.40 20.25 4.48
C ILE A 556 -0.82 21.10 3.34
N ALA A 557 -0.55 22.39 3.58
CA ALA A 557 0.11 23.24 2.60
C ALA A 557 1.53 22.75 2.27
N THR A 558 2.32 22.37 3.29
CA THR A 558 3.64 21.77 3.09
C THR A 558 3.55 20.50 2.27
N LEU A 559 2.63 19.60 2.59
CA LEU A 559 2.44 18.34 1.85
C LEU A 559 2.10 18.57 0.38
N MET A 560 1.13 19.45 0.10
CA MET A 560 0.66 19.72 -1.26
C MET A 560 1.66 20.53 -2.10
N CYS A 561 2.54 21.29 -1.47
CA CYS A 561 3.61 22.03 -2.16
C CYS A 561 4.95 21.29 -2.19
N SER A 562 5.10 20.17 -1.49
CA SER A 562 6.34 19.38 -1.56
C SER A 562 6.44 18.62 -2.88
N LEU A 563 7.65 18.47 -3.38
CA LEU A 563 7.96 17.62 -4.52
C LEU A 563 7.89 16.14 -4.11
N GLY A 564 7.26 15.30 -4.93
CA GLY A 564 6.93 13.90 -4.61
C GLY A 564 5.46 13.58 -4.86
N VAL A 565 4.97 12.44 -4.40
CA VAL A 565 3.56 12.04 -4.49
C VAL A 565 2.88 12.28 -3.13
N PRO A 566 1.89 13.18 -3.02
CA PRO A 566 1.19 13.42 -1.75
C PRO A 566 0.24 12.27 -1.40
N PHE A 567 0.23 11.93 -0.11
CA PHE A 567 -0.61 10.92 0.50
C PHE A 567 -1.35 11.52 1.69
N LEU A 568 -2.68 11.39 1.68
CA LEU A 568 -3.61 11.87 2.71
C LEU A 568 -4.30 10.71 3.40
N THR A 569 -4.56 10.84 4.70
CA THR A 569 -5.42 9.91 5.45
C THR A 569 -6.86 10.44 5.45
N ALA A 570 -7.82 9.62 5.04
CA ALA A 570 -9.21 10.02 4.94
C ALA A 570 -9.78 10.47 6.29
N GLY A 571 -10.30 11.69 6.29
CA GLY A 571 -10.85 12.37 7.45
C GLY A 571 -9.95 13.45 8.02
N ASP A 572 -8.65 13.47 7.71
CA ASP A 572 -7.77 14.57 8.13
C ASP A 572 -8.23 15.92 7.56
N GLU A 573 -8.81 15.90 6.36
CA GLU A 573 -9.42 17.05 5.71
C GLU A 573 -10.68 17.54 6.44
N ARG A 574 -11.24 16.76 7.36
CA ARG A 574 -12.41 17.12 8.19
C ARG A 574 -12.13 17.13 9.69
N GLY A 575 -10.86 17.01 10.11
CA GLY A 575 -10.51 16.95 11.52
C GLY A 575 -10.95 15.66 12.23
N ARG A 576 -10.85 14.51 11.54
CA ARG A 576 -11.01 13.19 12.16
C ARG A 576 -10.07 13.06 13.35
N THR A 577 -10.56 12.45 14.43
CA THR A 577 -9.82 12.14 15.64
C THR A 577 -10.05 10.67 16.02
N GLN A 578 -9.02 10.04 16.58
CA GLN A 578 -9.06 8.75 17.26
C GLN A 578 -8.92 8.93 18.78
N ARG A 579 -9.18 10.15 19.28
CA ARG A 579 -9.15 10.52 20.70
C ARG A 579 -7.79 10.29 21.36
N GLY A 580 -6.71 10.44 20.60
CA GLY A 580 -5.35 10.18 21.08
C GLY A 580 -4.96 8.70 21.03
N ASN A 581 -5.79 7.81 20.49
CA ASN A 581 -5.35 6.47 20.15
C ASN A 581 -4.51 6.53 18.87
N ASN A 582 -3.24 6.15 18.95
CA ASN A 582 -2.31 6.17 17.82
C ASN A 582 -2.10 4.79 17.17
N ASN A 583 -2.87 3.80 17.60
CA ASN A 583 -2.80 2.42 17.15
C ASN A 583 -4.20 1.78 17.17
N ALA A 584 -5.15 2.42 16.48
CA ALA A 584 -6.56 2.00 16.54
C ALA A 584 -6.86 0.74 15.68
N TYR A 585 -5.90 -0.20 15.59
CA TYR A 585 -5.96 -1.39 14.74
C TYR A 585 -7.10 -2.32 15.10
N CYS A 586 -7.53 -2.30 16.36
CA CYS A 586 -8.58 -3.17 16.88
C CYS A 586 -9.89 -2.44 17.23
N GLN A 587 -10.02 -1.18 16.82
CA GLN A 587 -11.16 -0.32 17.18
C GLN A 587 -12.15 -0.18 16.02
N ASP A 588 -13.02 -1.18 15.83
CA ASP A 588 -14.18 -1.06 14.93
C ASP A 588 -15.34 -0.33 15.64
N SER A 589 -15.12 0.97 15.89
CA SER A 589 -16.00 1.80 16.72
C SER A 589 -15.97 3.27 16.29
N ASP A 590 -16.67 4.12 17.05
CA ASP A 590 -16.66 5.58 16.87
C ASP A 590 -15.28 6.22 17.06
N ILE A 591 -14.29 5.48 17.59
CA ILE A 591 -12.87 5.89 17.59
C ILE A 591 -12.33 5.93 16.16
N SER A 592 -12.70 4.97 15.30
CA SER A 592 -12.12 4.82 13.96
C SER A 592 -13.05 5.18 12.81
N TRP A 593 -14.36 5.23 13.02
CA TRP A 593 -15.31 5.62 11.99
C TRP A 593 -15.24 7.12 11.71
N LEU A 594 -15.40 7.51 10.45
CA LEU A 594 -15.33 8.93 10.07
C LEU A 594 -16.57 9.68 10.57
N ASP A 595 -16.41 10.80 11.29
CA ASP A 595 -17.56 11.65 11.65
C ASP A 595 -17.98 12.54 10.47
N TRP A 596 -19.10 12.18 9.85
CA TRP A 596 -19.69 12.94 8.74
C TRP A 596 -20.57 14.12 9.17
N VAL A 597 -20.95 14.18 10.45
CA VAL A 597 -21.91 15.18 10.97
C VAL A 597 -21.18 16.38 11.54
N ASN A 598 -20.12 16.18 12.33
CA ASN A 598 -19.42 17.25 13.05
C ASN A 598 -18.04 17.61 12.46
N GLY A 599 -17.85 17.37 11.16
CA GLY A 599 -16.57 17.62 10.50
C GLY A 599 -16.24 19.11 10.31
N ASP A 600 -14.94 19.41 10.24
CA ASP A 600 -14.39 20.74 9.98
C ASP A 600 -14.53 21.11 8.49
N GLU A 601 -15.64 21.77 8.13
CA GLU A 601 -15.93 22.17 6.75
C GLU A 601 -14.94 23.21 6.19
N GLU A 602 -14.36 24.07 7.04
CA GLU A 602 -13.34 25.02 6.62
C GLU A 602 -12.03 24.31 6.23
N MET A 603 -11.63 23.30 7.02
CA MET A 603 -10.47 22.48 6.69
C MET A 603 -10.71 21.67 5.40
N LEU A 604 -11.93 21.22 5.16
CA LEU A 604 -12.29 20.48 3.95
C LEU A 604 -12.18 21.38 2.71
N ASP A 605 -12.76 22.58 2.76
CA ASP A 605 -12.61 23.57 1.68
C ASP A 605 -11.13 23.93 1.46
N PHE A 606 -10.38 24.17 2.53
CA PHE A 606 -8.96 24.46 2.43
C PHE A 606 -8.19 23.32 1.73
N THR A 607 -8.45 22.07 2.11
CA THR A 607 -7.77 20.89 1.54
C THR A 607 -8.10 20.72 0.06
N ARG A 608 -9.38 20.87 -0.32
CA ARG A 608 -9.82 20.90 -1.73
C ARG A 608 -9.07 21.94 -2.54
N ARG A 609 -8.95 23.15 -2.00
CA ARG A 609 -8.26 24.26 -2.67
C ARG A 609 -6.76 24.04 -2.77
N MET A 610 -6.13 23.41 -1.76
CA MET A 610 -4.71 23.03 -1.84
C MET A 610 -4.45 21.93 -2.87
N ILE A 611 -5.32 20.92 -2.97
CA ILE A 611 -5.23 19.90 -4.02
C ILE A 611 -5.40 20.52 -5.42
N ALA A 612 -6.40 21.40 -5.59
CA ALA A 612 -6.61 22.14 -6.82
C ALA A 612 -5.42 23.04 -7.17
N PHE A 613 -4.83 23.71 -6.17
CA PHE A 613 -3.64 24.54 -6.31
C PHE A 613 -2.45 23.71 -6.77
N ARG A 614 -2.16 22.56 -6.16
CA ARG A 614 -1.11 21.65 -6.63
C ARG A 614 -1.33 21.24 -8.08
N ARG A 615 -2.57 20.88 -8.43
CA ARG A 615 -2.93 20.46 -9.80
C ARG A 615 -2.70 21.57 -10.84
N SER A 616 -2.87 22.84 -10.48
CA SER A 616 -2.66 23.97 -11.40
C SER A 616 -1.22 24.46 -11.49
N HIS A 617 -0.30 23.98 -10.65
CA HIS A 617 1.09 24.46 -10.62
C HIS A 617 2.08 23.31 -10.90
N GLY A 618 2.76 23.34 -12.04
CA GLY A 618 3.69 22.28 -12.46
C GLY A 618 4.94 22.19 -11.59
N VAL A 619 5.34 23.29 -10.94
CA VAL A 619 6.53 23.35 -10.08
C VAL A 619 6.49 22.39 -8.89
N PHE A 620 5.30 22.03 -8.38
CA PHE A 620 5.14 21.05 -7.30
C PHE A 620 4.95 19.61 -7.83
N ARG A 621 4.78 19.44 -9.14
CA ARG A 621 4.54 18.16 -9.84
C ARG A 621 5.69 17.80 -10.80
N ARG A 622 6.91 18.23 -10.48
CA ARG A 622 8.09 18.01 -11.34
C ARG A 622 8.44 16.54 -11.44
N ARG A 623 8.99 16.16 -12.61
CA ARG A 623 9.53 14.82 -12.87
C ARG A 623 11.03 14.71 -12.58
N ALA A 624 11.72 15.86 -12.54
CA ALA A 624 13.12 15.98 -12.21
C ALA A 624 13.29 16.81 -10.94
N TYR A 625 14.42 16.58 -10.26
CA TYR A 625 14.81 17.40 -9.11
C TYR A 625 15.04 18.86 -9.52
N PHE A 626 15.17 19.70 -8.52
CA PHE A 626 15.72 21.03 -8.73
C PHE A 626 17.23 20.92 -8.95
N ASP A 627 17.77 21.68 -9.90
CA ASP A 627 19.19 21.66 -10.27
C ASP A 627 19.93 22.96 -9.96
N GLY A 628 19.20 23.99 -9.51
CA GLY A 628 19.75 25.30 -9.16
C GLY A 628 20.24 26.10 -10.38
N GLN A 629 19.95 25.66 -11.61
CA GLN A 629 20.31 26.40 -12.80
C GLN A 629 19.47 27.66 -12.92
N THR A 630 20.13 28.73 -13.36
CA THR A 630 19.46 30.02 -13.58
C THR A 630 18.76 30.00 -14.93
N ASN A 631 17.46 30.25 -14.92
CA ASN A 631 16.68 30.46 -16.13
C ASN A 631 17.06 31.80 -16.77
N PRO A 632 17.60 31.81 -18.02
CA PRO A 632 18.00 33.06 -18.67
C PRO A 632 16.85 34.04 -18.92
N ALA A 633 15.60 33.55 -19.00
CA ALA A 633 14.43 34.38 -19.27
C ALA A 633 13.94 35.17 -18.04
N THR A 634 14.06 34.58 -16.84
CA THR A 634 13.59 35.20 -15.59
C THR A 634 14.73 35.69 -14.71
N GLY A 635 15.96 35.22 -14.93
CA GLY A 635 17.13 35.48 -14.08
C GLY A 635 17.08 34.75 -12.74
N LEU A 636 16.09 33.88 -12.51
CA LEU A 636 15.91 33.14 -11.27
C LEU A 636 16.46 31.71 -11.39
N ARG A 637 16.92 31.15 -10.28
CA ARG A 637 17.14 29.69 -10.18
C ARG A 637 15.80 29.00 -10.01
N ASP A 638 15.73 27.75 -10.47
CA ASP A 638 14.52 26.93 -10.38
C ASP A 638 13.93 26.82 -8.96
N VAL A 639 14.79 26.81 -7.93
CA VAL A 639 14.45 27.15 -6.54
C VAL A 639 15.57 27.96 -5.89
N THR A 640 15.17 29.01 -5.18
CA THR A 640 16.07 29.88 -4.40
C THR A 640 15.58 29.96 -2.96
N TRP A 641 16.44 29.65 -1.99
CA TRP A 641 16.11 29.70 -0.57
C TRP A 641 16.56 31.02 0.05
N LEU A 642 15.64 31.67 0.77
CA LEU A 642 15.77 33.04 1.24
C LEU A 642 15.68 33.11 2.76
N GLU A 643 16.46 34.03 3.34
CA GLU A 643 16.31 34.48 4.72
C GLU A 643 15.11 35.43 4.85
N ASP A 644 14.77 35.79 6.10
CA ASP A 644 13.73 36.76 6.45
C ASP A 644 14.05 38.19 6.00
N ASP A 645 15.33 38.52 5.78
CA ASP A 645 15.75 39.78 5.16
C ASP A 645 15.75 39.76 3.62
N GLY A 646 15.30 38.67 3.00
CA GLY A 646 15.23 38.51 1.54
C GLY A 646 16.56 38.15 0.87
N SER A 647 17.65 38.01 1.62
CA SER A 647 18.94 37.55 1.11
C SER A 647 19.00 36.03 0.93
N LEU A 648 20.01 35.52 0.21
CA LEU A 648 20.18 34.07 0.03
C LEU A 648 20.61 33.38 1.31
N LEU A 649 19.98 32.23 1.59
CA LEU A 649 20.32 31.39 2.73
C LEU A 649 21.68 30.69 2.50
N CYS A 650 22.70 31.10 3.26
CA CYS A 650 24.06 30.57 3.16
C CYS A 650 24.28 29.29 3.98
N HIS A 651 25.46 28.66 3.85
CA HIS A 651 25.75 27.35 4.44
C HIS A 651 25.55 27.33 5.97
N GLU A 652 26.08 28.33 6.67
CA GLU A 652 25.97 28.46 8.13
C GLU A 652 24.50 28.61 8.55
N GLU A 653 23.71 29.36 7.78
CA GLU A 653 22.31 29.64 8.09
C GLU A 653 21.37 28.46 7.85
N TRP A 654 21.74 27.51 6.99
CA TRP A 654 21.07 26.22 6.87
C TRP A 654 21.12 25.42 8.16
N HIS A 655 22.20 25.60 8.93
CA HIS A 655 22.48 24.88 10.17
C HIS A 655 22.22 25.73 11.42
N ASN A 656 21.68 26.94 11.26
CA ASN A 656 21.31 27.78 12.39
C ASN A 656 20.14 27.17 13.17
N HIS A 657 20.42 26.76 14.41
CA HIS A 657 19.45 26.11 15.29
C HIS A 657 18.26 26.99 15.68
N SER A 658 18.38 28.33 15.62
CA SER A 658 17.29 29.24 16.02
C SER A 658 16.34 29.61 14.86
N ARG A 659 16.66 29.21 13.62
CA ARG A 659 15.90 29.61 12.45
C ARG A 659 14.51 28.98 12.46
N CYS A 660 13.52 29.85 12.34
CA CYS A 660 12.10 29.50 12.38
C CYS A 660 11.29 30.11 11.22
N CYS A 661 11.89 31.06 10.48
CA CYS A 661 11.32 31.71 9.31
C CYS A 661 12.31 31.68 8.15
N PHE A 662 11.83 31.31 6.95
CA PHE A 662 12.59 31.33 5.69
C PHE A 662 11.66 31.22 4.48
N GLY A 663 12.17 31.55 3.30
CA GLY A 663 11.42 31.55 2.05
C GLY A 663 11.99 30.57 1.01
N ALA A 664 11.12 30.06 0.14
CA ALA A 664 11.46 29.32 -1.06
C ALA A 664 10.84 30.02 -2.26
N LEU A 665 11.69 30.65 -3.08
CA LEU A 665 11.32 31.31 -4.32
C LEU A 665 11.50 30.30 -5.48
N PHE A 666 10.38 29.94 -6.10
CA PHE A 666 10.32 29.08 -7.25
C PHE A 666 10.21 29.91 -8.52
N ASP A 667 11.01 29.54 -9.52
CA ASP A 667 10.88 30.13 -10.85
C ASP A 667 9.58 29.67 -11.55
N ALA A 668 9.25 30.36 -12.64
CA ALA A 668 8.23 29.96 -13.59
C ALA A 668 8.44 28.50 -14.05
N ASP A 669 7.37 27.70 -14.05
CA ASP A 669 7.45 26.38 -14.68
C ASP A 669 7.47 26.47 -16.22
N GLU A 670 7.74 25.34 -16.88
CA GLU A 670 7.78 25.23 -18.35
C GLU A 670 6.47 25.66 -19.05
N THR A 671 5.36 25.79 -18.31
CA THR A 671 4.07 26.26 -18.84
C THR A 671 3.91 27.78 -18.81
N GLY A 672 4.93 28.52 -18.33
CA GLY A 672 4.91 29.98 -18.25
C GLY A 672 4.12 30.50 -17.03
N SER A 673 3.97 29.68 -15.98
CA SER A 673 3.40 30.16 -14.72
C SER A 673 4.29 31.23 -14.09
N SER A 674 3.72 32.18 -13.35
CA SER A 674 4.53 33.23 -12.71
C SER A 674 5.31 32.67 -11.51
N PRO A 675 6.51 33.21 -11.19
CA PRO A 675 7.28 32.82 -10.02
C PRO A 675 6.45 32.87 -8.73
N LEU A 676 6.71 31.91 -7.84
CA LEU A 676 6.00 31.74 -6.56
C LEU A 676 6.99 31.83 -5.41
N LEU A 677 6.61 32.57 -4.36
CA LEU A 677 7.34 32.62 -3.10
C LEU A 677 6.52 31.92 -2.02
N LEU A 678 7.04 30.82 -1.48
CA LEU A 678 6.52 30.22 -0.24
C LEU A 678 7.33 30.74 0.94
N ILE A 679 6.65 31.19 1.99
CA ILE A 679 7.28 31.65 3.24
C ILE A 679 6.77 30.74 4.35
N PHE A 680 7.69 30.18 5.13
CA PHE A 680 7.40 29.23 6.19
C PHE A 680 7.74 29.86 7.54
N ASN A 681 6.80 29.85 8.50
CA ASN A 681 7.05 30.30 9.87
C ASN A 681 6.56 29.25 10.88
N ASN A 682 7.50 28.50 11.48
CA ASN A 682 7.17 27.57 12.56
C ASN A 682 7.25 28.22 13.95
N SER A 683 7.54 29.52 14.09
CA SER A 683 7.56 30.15 15.41
C SER A 683 6.16 30.43 15.94
N LYS A 684 6.04 30.71 17.25
CA LYS A 684 4.77 31.12 17.87
C LYS A 684 4.39 32.56 17.52
N ALA A 685 5.35 33.39 17.13
CA ALA A 685 5.15 34.82 16.86
C ALA A 685 5.03 35.08 15.36
N ALA A 686 4.44 36.21 15.00
CA ALA A 686 4.52 36.71 13.64
C ALA A 686 5.97 37.10 13.33
N GLN A 687 6.44 36.79 12.12
CA GLN A 687 7.79 37.12 11.66
C GLN A 687 7.70 38.03 10.44
N PRO A 688 8.45 39.16 10.41
CA PRO A 688 8.58 39.95 9.20
C PRO A 688 9.40 39.18 8.17
N PHE A 689 9.00 39.27 6.90
CA PHE A 689 9.75 38.72 5.78
C PHE A 689 9.83 39.79 4.68
N LEU A 690 11.04 40.20 4.31
CA LEU A 690 11.27 41.19 3.27
C LEU A 690 11.06 40.55 1.88
N LEU A 691 10.09 41.06 1.12
CA LEU A 691 9.78 40.50 -0.19
C LEU A 691 10.87 40.87 -1.22
N PRO A 692 11.34 39.92 -2.03
CA PRO A 692 12.40 40.18 -3.02
C PRO A 692 11.90 41.11 -4.14
N GLY A 693 12.83 41.88 -4.70
CA GLY A 693 12.57 42.89 -5.73
C GLY A 693 12.60 44.32 -5.18
N ASN A 694 12.06 45.25 -5.97
CA ASN A 694 12.04 46.69 -5.68
C ASN A 694 10.61 47.25 -5.68
N GLU A 695 10.48 48.57 -5.59
CA GLU A 695 9.19 49.25 -5.57
C GLU A 695 8.35 49.10 -6.87
N ASP A 696 8.94 48.59 -7.96
CA ASP A 696 8.23 48.26 -9.21
C ASP A 696 7.78 46.78 -9.26
N THR A 697 8.32 45.94 -8.39
CA THR A 697 7.94 44.53 -8.25
C THR A 697 6.60 44.42 -7.51
N ARG A 698 5.68 43.59 -7.99
CA ARG A 698 4.37 43.36 -7.35
C ARG A 698 4.15 41.89 -7.01
N TRP A 699 3.99 41.61 -5.73
CA TRP A 699 3.62 40.32 -5.19
C TRP A 699 2.15 40.30 -4.83
N THR A 700 1.43 39.28 -5.28
CA THR A 700 0.01 39.07 -4.94
C THR A 700 -0.14 37.86 -4.04
N LEU A 701 -0.82 38.01 -2.91
CA LEU A 701 -1.09 36.90 -1.99
C LEU A 701 -2.00 35.86 -2.64
N VAL A 702 -1.55 34.60 -2.68
CA VAL A 702 -2.31 33.45 -3.19
C VAL A 702 -2.99 32.70 -2.07
N PHE A 703 -2.29 32.41 -0.99
CA PHE A 703 -2.85 31.89 0.25
C PHE A 703 -1.95 32.23 1.44
N ASP A 704 -2.53 32.25 2.64
CA ASP A 704 -1.84 32.34 3.93
C ASP A 704 -2.61 31.46 4.92
N THR A 705 -1.96 30.42 5.45
CA THR A 705 -2.59 29.48 6.38
C THR A 705 -2.87 30.07 7.76
N GLY A 706 -2.34 31.25 8.06
CA GLY A 706 -2.61 32.02 9.27
C GLY A 706 -3.93 32.82 9.19
N LEU A 707 -4.50 33.00 8.00
CA LEU A 707 -5.73 33.74 7.78
C LEU A 707 -6.95 32.80 7.69
N SER A 708 -8.15 33.35 7.94
CA SER A 708 -9.42 32.70 7.61
C SER A 708 -10.33 33.68 6.86
N PRO A 709 -10.72 33.40 5.60
CA PRO A 709 -10.31 32.24 4.79
C PRO A 709 -8.83 32.31 4.38
N SER A 710 -8.16 31.16 4.30
CA SER A 710 -6.71 31.09 4.00
C SER A 710 -6.35 31.58 2.61
N PHE A 711 -7.21 31.34 1.63
CA PHE A 711 -7.04 31.88 0.29
C PHE A 711 -7.95 33.12 0.15
N PRO A 712 -7.41 34.28 -0.24
CA PRO A 712 -8.13 35.54 -0.27
C PRO A 712 -9.28 35.55 -1.29
N ALA A 713 -10.25 36.44 -1.07
CA ALA A 713 -11.37 36.71 -1.96
C ALA A 713 -10.92 37.49 -3.23
N ALA A 714 -11.87 37.82 -4.12
CA ALA A 714 -11.64 38.28 -5.49
C ALA A 714 -10.62 39.43 -5.71
N THR A 715 -10.37 40.27 -4.69
CA THR A 715 -9.28 41.27 -4.69
C THR A 715 -8.19 40.85 -3.70
N PRO A 716 -7.19 40.07 -4.17
CA PRO A 716 -6.08 39.64 -3.32
C PRO A 716 -5.19 40.81 -2.92
N ARG A 717 -4.62 40.75 -1.72
CA ARG A 717 -3.69 41.76 -1.22
C ARG A 717 -2.42 41.77 -2.08
N GLN A 718 -2.00 42.96 -2.48
CA GLN A 718 -0.76 43.17 -3.22
C GLN A 718 0.27 43.84 -2.31
N TYR A 719 1.52 43.52 -2.56
CA TYR A 719 2.69 44.04 -1.87
C TYR A 719 3.72 44.49 -2.90
N ALA A 720 4.47 45.54 -2.58
CA ALA A 720 5.64 45.92 -3.36
C ALA A 720 6.84 45.00 -3.04
N GLY A 721 7.82 44.91 -3.93
CA GLY A 721 9.14 44.40 -3.55
C GLY A 721 9.79 45.35 -2.52
N ALA A 722 10.69 44.81 -1.70
CA ALA A 722 11.25 45.49 -0.53
C ALA A 722 10.23 45.91 0.55
N GLU A 723 8.97 45.48 0.45
CA GLU A 723 7.98 45.58 1.52
C GLU A 723 8.07 44.35 2.45
N SER A 724 7.86 44.55 3.76
CA SER A 724 7.82 43.46 4.73
C SER A 724 6.42 42.83 4.82
N HIS A 725 6.29 41.58 4.40
CA HIS A 725 5.13 40.74 4.70
C HIS A 725 5.25 40.17 6.12
N HIS A 726 4.26 40.42 6.98
CA HIS A 726 4.25 39.90 8.35
C HIS A 726 3.50 38.57 8.39
N LEU A 727 4.24 37.47 8.31
CA LEU A 727 3.67 36.12 8.33
C LEU A 727 3.32 35.72 9.76
N LEU A 728 2.08 35.31 10.01
CA LEU A 728 1.64 34.90 11.35
C LEU A 728 2.39 33.66 11.87
N GLY A 729 2.41 33.49 13.20
CA GLY A 729 3.01 32.30 13.81
C GLY A 729 2.34 31.01 13.33
N ARG A 730 3.13 29.94 13.20
CA ARG A 730 2.70 28.60 12.79
C ARG A 730 1.96 28.59 11.45
N SER A 731 2.46 29.33 10.45
CA SER A 731 1.78 29.47 9.16
C SER A 731 2.71 29.40 7.95
N VAL A 732 2.12 29.19 6.78
CA VAL A 732 2.75 29.27 5.46
C VAL A 732 1.97 30.28 4.61
N ALA A 733 2.68 31.16 3.93
CA ALA A 733 2.09 31.99 2.88
C ALA A 733 2.68 31.67 1.52
N CYS A 734 1.86 31.80 0.48
CA CYS A 734 2.27 31.77 -0.91
C CYS A 734 1.95 33.11 -1.56
N LEU A 735 2.96 33.74 -2.15
CA LEU A 735 2.81 34.93 -2.97
C LEU A 735 3.21 34.62 -4.41
N LYS A 736 2.53 35.26 -5.36
CA LYS A 736 2.81 35.15 -6.79
C LYS A 736 3.37 36.47 -7.31
N LEU A 737 4.46 36.39 -8.07
CA LEU A 737 4.98 37.55 -8.78
C LEU A 737 4.04 37.92 -9.93
N THR A 738 3.50 39.15 -9.91
CA THR A 738 2.48 39.61 -10.86
C THR A 738 2.94 40.77 -11.75
N ALA A 739 3.95 41.52 -11.33
CA ALA A 739 4.61 42.54 -12.15
C ALA A 739 6.06 42.76 -11.68
N GLY A 740 6.90 43.27 -12.57
CA GLY A 740 8.32 43.52 -12.32
C GLY A 740 9.17 42.24 -12.31
N HIS A 741 10.41 42.36 -11.82
CA HIS A 741 11.35 41.25 -11.65
C HIS A 741 11.96 41.29 -10.25
N CYS A 742 12.45 40.16 -9.73
CA CYS A 742 13.15 40.14 -8.44
C CYS A 742 14.55 40.76 -8.50
N GLY A 743 15.15 40.85 -9.70
CA GLY A 743 16.55 41.25 -9.85
C GLY A 743 17.52 40.15 -9.39
N GLU A 744 18.81 40.47 -9.31
CA GLU A 744 19.81 39.57 -8.75
C GLU A 744 19.67 39.51 -7.23
N ILE A 745 19.40 38.33 -6.68
CA ILE A 745 19.31 38.11 -5.23
C ILE A 745 20.73 37.91 -4.71
N VAL A 746 21.22 38.90 -3.96
CA VAL A 746 22.62 38.96 -3.54
C VAL A 746 22.86 38.00 -2.36
N PRO A 747 23.95 37.22 -2.37
CA PRO A 747 24.39 36.49 -1.19
C PRO A 747 24.79 37.47 -0.06
N LYS A 748 24.41 37.14 1.17
CA LYS A 748 25.00 37.81 2.34
C LYS A 748 26.48 37.42 2.47
N ALA A 749 27.28 38.30 3.05
CA ALA A 749 28.64 37.94 3.46
C ALA A 749 28.56 36.97 4.65
N CYS A 750 28.63 35.68 4.33
CA CYS A 750 29.01 34.60 5.22
C CYS A 750 30.49 34.29 4.94
#